data_AF-A0A2V2EB27-F1
#
_entry.id   AF-A0A2V2EB27-F1
#
_cell.length_a   1.000
_cell.length_b   1.000
_cell.length_c   1.000
_cell.angle_alpha   90.00
_cell.angle_beta   90.00
_cell.angle_gamma   90.00
#
_symmetry.space_group_name_H-M   'P 1'
#
loop_
_entity.id
_entity.type
_entity.pdbx_description
1 polymer ?
#
loop_
_entity_poly.entity_id
_entity_poly.type
_entity_poly.pdbx_seq_one_letter_code
_entity_poly.pdbx_strand_id
1 'polypeptide(L)'
;MEILAPAGSYDALLAAVYGGADAVYFGAGNFNARKNAKNFTHEQIKQGVLFCRERGVKTNVVLNTLVSQKELDQALYEAEFFTNAGVSSFIVQDLGLAAALKKCTNIPLCASTQMSCHSIDGVSELENLGFSRVVLARELEKKDITKIVRSSNIEIEVFAHGALCMCYSGQCYMSSVIGARSGNRGLCAQPCRLPYNGGYRLSLKDLCLLEYVKELENIGVSSLKIEGRMKSPEYVYAVTRAYADAKKGKSFSQVTEKELAEIFSRDGFTKGYYLGAVGKEMFGTRPQNFKEKKITIDKTEYKRIGISVQAYTDKDFNVRLSAQTDDDLAAESSFKGQKPDKIKSGTEDVKKAFSRLGGTPYFLKKLEYEGNEVFMPQSLLNAARRSIIDDITAMRRINTNTFTKKTFSNTNKKPISTVFEAQFFSASQIPENTENIKRIWLPLTALTGRRRESITAKLGARLGAVMPRVCEDREYAELEKMLLQLKMSGINDVLCGNIGQINMLRRMGFNIHGDFGLNVFNALSRDKYFNIGLSSLTLSFELNLSQIYDISSQNTGIIAYGRLPFMIMRNCIKKECHKNEFLTDRIKKDFLVTCSFGCRNEIFNADKLWLTDKQLSPVGFERLLFTDESPEEVRDVLDAYIYGKNVDRQEITRGLYQKKV
;
A
#
# COMPACT_ATOMS: atom_id res chain seq x y z
N MET A 1 17.03 5.21 -8.81
CA MET A 1 15.59 5.28 -8.48
C MET A 1 14.73 4.81 -9.67
N GLU A 2 13.67 4.04 -9.43
CA GLU A 2 12.71 3.46 -10.39
C GLU A 2 11.49 4.39 -10.58
N ILE A 3 10.93 4.51 -11.79
CA ILE A 3 9.60 5.10 -12.04
C ILE A 3 8.57 3.98 -12.19
N LEU A 4 7.66 3.86 -11.22
CA LEU A 4 6.60 2.86 -11.16
C LEU A 4 5.26 3.44 -11.62
N ALA A 5 4.84 3.05 -12.82
CA ALA A 5 3.65 3.56 -13.48
C ALA A 5 2.40 2.64 -13.29
N PRO A 6 1.20 3.20 -13.18
CA PRO A 6 -0.03 2.44 -13.07
C PRO A 6 -0.46 1.86 -14.42
N ALA A 7 -0.98 0.63 -14.42
CA ALA A 7 -1.66 0.04 -15.57
C ALA A 7 -3.02 -0.54 -15.18
N GLY A 8 -4.09 0.06 -15.71
CA GLY A 8 -5.48 -0.40 -15.53
C GLY A 8 -6.03 -1.25 -16.67
N SER A 9 -5.32 -1.27 -17.80
CA SER A 9 -5.64 -2.00 -19.02
C SER A 9 -4.34 -2.28 -19.79
N TYR A 10 -4.40 -3.16 -20.79
CA TYR A 10 -3.27 -3.45 -21.66
C TYR A 10 -2.74 -2.19 -22.38
N ASP A 11 -3.63 -1.34 -22.90
CA ASP A 11 -3.23 -0.08 -23.54
C ASP A 11 -2.52 0.87 -22.57
N ALA A 12 -2.95 0.94 -21.32
CA ALA A 12 -2.29 1.75 -20.30
C ALA A 12 -0.90 1.19 -19.93
N LEU A 13 -0.71 -0.14 -19.97
CA LEU A 13 0.61 -0.76 -19.80
C LEU A 13 1.55 -0.36 -20.94
N LEU A 14 1.10 -0.46 -22.19
CA LEU A 14 1.89 -0.02 -23.34
C LEU A 14 2.25 1.46 -23.22
N ALA A 15 1.26 2.29 -22.88
CA ALA A 15 1.42 3.72 -22.66
C ALA A 15 2.45 4.04 -21.56
N ALA A 16 2.44 3.30 -20.45
CA ALA A 16 3.44 3.44 -19.39
C ALA A 16 4.86 3.11 -19.89
N VAL A 17 5.02 1.99 -20.60
CA VAL A 17 6.32 1.54 -21.11
C VAL A 17 6.87 2.53 -22.13
N TYR A 18 6.07 2.92 -23.13
CA TYR A 18 6.47 3.96 -24.08
C TYR A 18 6.70 5.31 -23.40
N GLY A 19 5.96 5.60 -22.33
CA GLY A 19 6.16 6.75 -21.44
C GLY A 19 7.48 6.72 -20.66
N GLY A 20 8.22 5.60 -20.66
CA GLY A 20 9.52 5.49 -20.00
C GLY A 20 9.47 4.94 -18.58
N ALA A 21 8.44 4.17 -18.23
CA ALA A 21 8.38 3.43 -16.98
C ALA A 21 9.62 2.53 -16.80
N ASP A 22 10.15 2.44 -15.58
CA ASP A 22 11.10 1.38 -15.18
C ASP A 22 10.34 0.13 -14.72
N ALA A 23 9.14 0.34 -14.19
CA ALA A 23 8.26 -0.70 -13.71
C ALA A 23 6.80 -0.30 -13.91
N VAL A 24 5.92 -1.29 -14.05
CA VAL A 24 4.47 -1.10 -14.06
C VAL A 24 3.83 -1.84 -12.90
N TYR A 25 2.68 -1.35 -12.42
CA TYR A 25 1.83 -2.13 -11.52
C TYR A 25 0.39 -2.22 -11.98
N PHE A 26 -0.18 -3.42 -11.88
CA PHE A 26 -1.55 -3.73 -12.27
C PHE A 26 -2.18 -4.71 -11.30
N GLY A 27 -3.50 -4.86 -11.38
CA GLY A 27 -4.24 -5.89 -10.67
C GLY A 27 -5.12 -6.66 -11.65
N ALA A 28 -5.48 -7.88 -11.26
CA ALA A 28 -6.55 -8.64 -11.91
C ALA A 28 -7.45 -9.27 -10.84
N GLY A 29 -8.59 -9.79 -11.26
CA GLY A 29 -9.54 -10.46 -10.37
C GLY A 29 -10.07 -9.57 -9.24
N ASN A 30 -10.39 -10.21 -8.11
CA ASN A 30 -11.11 -9.58 -6.99
C ASN A 30 -10.21 -9.02 -5.87
N PHE A 31 -8.90 -9.29 -5.89
CA PHE A 31 -8.00 -9.00 -4.76
C PHE A 31 -7.17 -7.73 -4.92
N ASN A 32 -7.72 -6.74 -5.64
CA ASN A 32 -7.03 -5.49 -5.88
C ASN A 32 -7.87 -4.28 -5.45
N ALA A 33 -7.23 -3.24 -4.91
CA ALA A 33 -7.90 -2.07 -4.35
C ALA A 33 -8.66 -1.18 -5.37
N ARG A 34 -8.78 -1.59 -6.63
CA ARG A 34 -9.50 -0.89 -7.72
C ARG A 34 -10.32 -1.90 -8.53
N LYS A 35 -11.17 -2.67 -7.85
CA LYS A 35 -11.99 -3.75 -8.45
C LYS A 35 -12.75 -3.33 -9.71
N ASN A 36 -13.14 -2.05 -9.80
CA ASN A 36 -13.90 -1.48 -10.92
C ASN A 36 -13.03 -0.98 -12.10
N ALA A 37 -11.71 -1.20 -12.10
CA ALA A 37 -10.88 -0.93 -13.28
C ALA A 37 -11.20 -1.91 -14.41
N LYS A 38 -10.78 -1.58 -15.65
CA LYS A 38 -11.05 -2.36 -16.87
C LYS A 38 -10.23 -3.68 -16.95
N ASN A 39 -9.93 -4.29 -15.79
CA ASN A 39 -9.07 -5.44 -15.47
C ASN A 39 -8.58 -6.28 -16.66
N PHE A 40 -7.29 -6.62 -16.65
CA PHE A 40 -6.68 -7.49 -17.65
C PHE A 40 -7.31 -8.88 -17.70
N THR A 41 -7.37 -9.48 -18.89
CA THR A 41 -7.55 -10.93 -19.02
C THR A 41 -6.23 -11.66 -18.72
N HIS A 42 -6.31 -12.96 -18.40
CA HIS A 42 -5.11 -13.79 -18.20
C HIS A 42 -4.17 -13.77 -19.42
N GLU A 43 -4.72 -13.75 -20.63
CA GLU A 43 -3.93 -13.68 -21.85
C GLU A 43 -3.21 -12.34 -22.00
N GLN A 44 -3.91 -11.22 -21.74
CA GLN A 44 -3.29 -9.90 -21.74
C GLN A 44 -2.20 -9.76 -20.68
N ILE A 45 -2.31 -10.45 -19.54
CA ILE A 45 -1.26 -10.47 -18.51
C ILE A 45 -0.01 -11.18 -19.04
N LYS A 46 -0.15 -12.37 -19.62
CA LYS A 46 1.00 -13.10 -20.20
C LYS A 46 1.69 -12.27 -21.27
N GLN A 47 0.92 -11.70 -22.20
CA GLN A 47 1.45 -10.82 -23.26
C GLN A 47 2.14 -9.58 -22.68
N GLY A 48 1.51 -8.93 -21.71
CA GLY A 48 2.06 -7.74 -21.05
C GLY A 48 3.36 -8.01 -20.29
N VAL A 49 3.45 -9.16 -19.59
CA VAL A 49 4.67 -9.56 -18.88
C VAL A 49 5.81 -9.82 -19.85
N LEU A 50 5.58 -10.56 -20.93
CA LEU A 50 6.59 -10.80 -21.98
C LEU A 50 7.04 -9.47 -22.60
N PHE A 51 6.09 -8.61 -23.00
CA PHE A 51 6.37 -7.30 -23.58
C PHE A 51 7.24 -6.42 -22.67
N CYS A 52 6.97 -6.43 -21.37
CA CYS A 52 7.74 -5.68 -20.37
C CYS A 52 9.14 -6.28 -20.17
N ARG A 53 9.25 -7.61 -20.03
CA ARG A 53 10.54 -8.30 -19.81
C ARG A 53 11.52 -8.09 -20.95
N GLU A 54 11.04 -8.15 -22.20
CA GLU A 54 11.86 -7.84 -23.39
C GLU A 54 12.48 -6.43 -23.33
N ARG A 55 11.82 -5.50 -22.63
CA ARG A 55 12.24 -4.10 -22.47
C ARG A 55 12.92 -3.82 -21.13
N GLY A 56 13.16 -4.84 -20.31
CA GLY A 56 13.72 -4.67 -18.96
C GLY A 56 12.79 -3.93 -17.99
N VAL A 57 11.48 -3.88 -18.28
CA VAL A 57 10.48 -3.25 -17.40
C VAL A 57 9.93 -4.27 -16.42
N LYS A 58 9.97 -3.96 -15.12
CA LYS A 58 9.44 -4.84 -14.07
C LYS A 58 7.91 -4.82 -14.04
N THR A 59 7.29 -5.95 -13.72
CA THR A 59 5.83 -6.09 -13.61
C THR A 59 5.42 -6.42 -12.17
N ASN A 60 4.71 -5.52 -11.50
CA ASN A 60 4.31 -5.68 -10.11
C ASN A 60 2.80 -5.91 -10.03
N VAL A 61 2.38 -7.00 -9.40
CA VAL A 61 0.94 -7.30 -9.26
C VAL A 61 0.44 -6.90 -7.89
N VAL A 62 -0.70 -6.23 -7.85
CA VAL A 62 -1.36 -5.89 -6.60
C VAL A 62 -2.30 -7.02 -6.14
N LEU A 63 -2.01 -7.56 -4.96
CA LEU A 63 -2.90 -8.42 -4.16
C LEU A 63 -3.18 -7.70 -2.82
N ASN A 64 -3.59 -6.44 -2.94
CA ASN A 64 -3.53 -5.45 -1.85
C ASN A 64 -4.89 -5.18 -1.21
N THR A 65 -5.76 -6.18 -1.16
CA THR A 65 -7.01 -6.11 -0.39
C THR A 65 -6.93 -6.98 0.85
N LEU A 66 -7.76 -6.68 1.86
CA LEU A 66 -7.98 -7.61 2.96
C LEU A 66 -8.71 -8.87 2.46
N VAL A 67 -8.22 -10.03 2.85
CA VAL A 67 -8.67 -11.34 2.36
C VAL A 67 -9.33 -12.10 3.50
N SER A 68 -10.61 -12.44 3.34
CA SER A 68 -11.31 -13.25 4.35
C SER A 68 -10.85 -14.70 4.34
N GLN A 69 -11.15 -15.44 5.40
CA GLN A 69 -10.76 -16.85 5.53
C GLN A 69 -11.18 -17.72 4.32
N LYS A 70 -12.39 -17.50 3.79
CA LYS A 70 -12.94 -18.26 2.65
C LYS A 70 -12.36 -17.84 1.30
N GLU A 71 -11.73 -16.68 1.23
CA GLU A 71 -11.15 -16.14 0.00
C GLU A 71 -9.66 -16.48 -0.17
N LEU A 72 -9.02 -17.01 0.87
CA LEU A 72 -7.58 -17.25 0.89
C LEU A 72 -7.13 -18.21 -0.23
N ASP A 73 -7.86 -19.31 -0.44
CA ASP A 73 -7.54 -20.28 -1.48
C ASP A 73 -7.64 -19.68 -2.89
N GLN A 74 -8.67 -18.84 -3.12
CA GLN A 74 -8.81 -18.13 -4.39
C GLN A 74 -7.69 -17.09 -4.57
N ALA A 75 -7.29 -16.38 -3.51
CA ALA A 75 -6.16 -15.44 -3.59
C ALA A 75 -4.84 -16.14 -3.91
N LEU A 76 -4.62 -17.35 -3.38
CA LEU A 76 -3.45 -18.16 -3.68
C LEU A 76 -3.49 -18.74 -5.10
N TYR A 77 -4.67 -19.10 -5.61
CA TYR A 77 -4.84 -19.52 -7.00
C TYR A 77 -4.48 -18.39 -7.98
N GLU A 78 -4.92 -17.16 -7.71
CA GLU A 78 -4.52 -16.00 -8.51
C GLU A 78 -2.99 -15.78 -8.44
N ALA A 79 -2.41 -15.90 -7.24
CA ALA A 79 -0.96 -15.76 -7.05
C ALA A 79 -0.17 -16.84 -7.81
N GLU A 80 -0.66 -18.08 -7.87
CA GLU A 80 -0.08 -19.15 -8.69
C GLU A 80 -0.05 -18.77 -10.16
N PHE A 81 -1.18 -18.29 -10.69
CA PHE A 81 -1.27 -17.80 -12.07
C PHE A 81 -0.24 -16.69 -12.35
N PHE A 82 -0.18 -15.66 -11.49
CA PHE A 82 0.77 -14.57 -11.66
C PHE A 82 2.23 -15.03 -11.55
N THR A 83 2.51 -15.99 -10.66
CA THR A 83 3.84 -16.57 -10.51
C THR A 83 4.28 -17.26 -11.80
N ASN A 84 3.40 -18.07 -12.37
CA ASN A 84 3.63 -18.77 -13.63
C ASN A 84 3.73 -17.82 -14.84
N ALA A 85 3.00 -16.69 -14.80
CA ALA A 85 3.10 -15.66 -15.83
C ALA A 85 4.44 -14.90 -15.80
N GLY A 86 5.21 -14.97 -14.71
CA GLY A 86 6.53 -14.37 -14.60
C GLY A 86 6.56 -12.95 -14.06
N VAL A 87 5.61 -12.58 -13.20
CA VAL A 87 5.59 -11.24 -12.58
C VAL A 87 6.80 -11.02 -11.66
N SER A 88 7.21 -9.76 -11.48
CA SER A 88 8.41 -9.39 -10.73
C SER A 88 8.21 -9.26 -9.23
N SER A 89 7.03 -8.83 -8.76
CA SER A 89 6.73 -8.73 -7.33
C SER A 89 5.22 -8.75 -7.03
N PHE A 90 4.85 -9.03 -5.78
CA PHE A 90 3.50 -8.83 -5.26
C PHE A 90 3.42 -7.65 -4.31
N ILE A 91 2.49 -6.72 -4.54
CA ILE A 91 2.16 -5.65 -3.60
C ILE A 91 0.98 -6.12 -2.73
N VAL A 92 1.22 -6.32 -1.43
CA VAL A 92 0.30 -7.01 -0.52
C VAL A 92 -0.02 -6.15 0.70
N GLN A 93 -1.25 -6.24 1.21
CA GLN A 93 -1.66 -5.60 2.46
C GLN A 93 -1.96 -6.63 3.57
N ASP A 94 -2.68 -7.71 3.22
CA ASP A 94 -3.10 -8.70 4.20
C ASP A 94 -1.90 -9.54 4.70
N LEU A 95 -1.65 -9.50 6.01
CA LEU A 95 -0.48 -10.13 6.62
C LEU A 95 -0.52 -11.68 6.51
N GLY A 96 -1.72 -12.26 6.57
CA GLY A 96 -1.95 -13.68 6.39
C GLY A 96 -1.65 -14.14 4.97
N LEU A 97 -2.12 -13.40 3.96
CA LEU A 97 -1.77 -13.63 2.57
C LEU A 97 -0.26 -13.46 2.34
N ALA A 98 0.36 -12.42 2.90
CA ALA A 98 1.81 -12.22 2.80
C ALA A 98 2.58 -13.42 3.39
N ALA A 99 2.16 -13.92 4.57
CA ALA A 99 2.76 -15.09 5.19
C ALA A 99 2.55 -16.38 4.36
N ALA A 100 1.41 -16.52 3.70
CA ALA A 100 1.13 -17.63 2.80
C ALA A 100 1.99 -17.56 1.52
N LEU A 101 2.05 -16.40 0.87
CA LEU A 101 2.84 -16.18 -0.34
C LEU A 101 4.33 -16.48 -0.10
N LYS A 102 4.90 -16.02 1.02
CA LYS A 102 6.29 -16.32 1.38
C LYS A 102 6.61 -17.82 1.47
N LYS A 103 5.59 -18.67 1.74
CA LYS A 103 5.72 -20.14 1.78
C LYS A 103 5.42 -20.81 0.44
N CYS A 104 4.71 -20.13 -0.46
CA CYS A 104 4.26 -20.68 -1.72
C CYS A 104 5.12 -20.26 -2.91
N THR A 105 5.75 -19.08 -2.88
CA THR A 105 6.48 -18.52 -4.03
C THR A 105 7.79 -17.84 -3.63
N ASN A 106 8.74 -17.79 -4.56
CA ASN A 106 10.00 -17.06 -4.41
C ASN A 106 9.91 -15.59 -4.85
N ILE A 107 8.72 -15.13 -5.28
CA ILE A 107 8.51 -13.75 -5.73
C ILE A 107 8.62 -12.77 -4.55
N PRO A 108 9.41 -11.68 -4.68
CA PRO A 108 9.51 -10.63 -3.66
C PRO A 108 8.17 -9.98 -3.30
N LEU A 109 8.00 -9.65 -2.02
CA LEU A 109 6.80 -8.98 -1.50
C LEU A 109 7.07 -7.49 -1.26
N CYS A 110 6.18 -6.64 -1.74
CA CYS A 110 6.14 -5.21 -1.48
C CYS A 110 4.99 -4.91 -0.49
N ALA A 111 5.30 -4.26 0.63
CA ALA A 111 4.28 -3.86 1.60
C ALA A 111 3.47 -2.69 1.02
N SER A 112 2.16 -2.87 0.90
CA SER A 112 1.27 -1.86 0.37
C SER A 112 1.19 -0.64 1.29
N THR A 113 0.97 0.54 0.71
CA THR A 113 0.68 1.78 1.48
C THR A 113 -0.52 1.63 2.41
N GLN A 114 -1.41 0.67 2.12
CA GLN A 114 -2.56 0.35 2.98
C GLN A 114 -2.18 -0.39 4.28
N MET A 115 -0.92 -0.78 4.47
CA MET A 115 -0.41 -1.27 5.75
C MET A 115 -0.06 -0.13 6.71
N SER A 116 -0.27 1.14 6.32
CA SER A 116 -0.10 2.32 7.16
C SER A 116 1.33 2.44 7.72
N CYS A 117 2.34 2.24 6.88
CA CYS A 117 3.73 2.36 7.31
C CYS A 117 4.20 3.82 7.24
N HIS A 118 4.37 4.45 8.41
CA HIS A 118 4.73 5.87 8.57
C HIS A 118 5.89 6.10 9.55
N SER A 119 6.69 5.06 9.83
CA SER A 119 7.81 5.11 10.80
C SER A 119 8.89 4.09 10.46
N ILE A 120 10.10 4.30 10.97
CA ILE A 120 11.21 3.36 10.80
C ILE A 120 10.94 2.02 11.50
N ASP A 121 10.29 2.03 12.66
CA ASP A 121 9.92 0.79 13.35
C ASP A 121 8.91 -0.03 12.54
N GLY A 122 8.00 0.64 11.83
CA GLY A 122 7.10 0.00 10.86
C GLY A 122 7.85 -0.64 9.70
N VAL A 123 8.83 0.07 9.13
CA VAL A 123 9.66 -0.47 8.05
C VAL A 123 10.45 -1.69 8.53
N SER A 124 11.08 -1.60 9.71
CA SER A 124 11.86 -2.70 10.30
C SER A 124 10.99 -3.92 10.61
N GLU A 125 9.79 -3.73 11.16
CA GLU A 125 8.87 -4.87 11.41
C GLU A 125 8.43 -5.53 10.10
N LEU A 126 8.15 -4.75 9.04
CA LEU A 126 7.82 -5.29 7.71
C LEU A 126 9.01 -6.02 7.06
N GLU A 127 10.22 -5.50 7.19
CA GLU A 127 11.45 -6.17 6.76
C GLU A 127 11.62 -7.53 7.46
N ASN A 128 11.44 -7.57 8.79
CA ASN A 128 11.49 -8.82 9.58
C ASN A 128 10.41 -9.83 9.16
N LEU A 129 9.28 -9.35 8.64
CA LEU A 129 8.22 -10.20 8.10
C LEU A 129 8.58 -10.78 6.71
N GLY A 130 9.62 -10.25 6.07
CA GLY A 130 10.17 -10.70 4.78
C GLY A 130 9.66 -9.94 3.58
N PHE A 131 9.16 -8.72 3.78
CA PHE A 131 8.99 -7.80 2.66
C PHE A 131 10.36 -7.38 2.13
N SER A 132 10.45 -7.09 0.83
CA SER A 132 11.67 -6.61 0.16
C SER A 132 11.57 -5.13 -0.24
N ARG A 133 10.36 -4.56 -0.14
CA ARG A 133 10.09 -3.14 -0.39
C ARG A 133 8.93 -2.67 0.49
N VAL A 134 8.97 -1.43 0.95
CA VAL A 134 7.85 -0.78 1.67
C VAL A 134 7.37 0.45 0.93
N VAL A 135 6.07 0.47 0.60
CA VAL A 135 5.40 1.68 0.10
C VAL A 135 4.93 2.51 1.30
N LEU A 136 5.54 3.67 1.51
CA LEU A 136 5.22 4.51 2.67
C LEU A 136 3.81 5.10 2.59
N ALA A 137 3.29 5.49 3.76
CA ALA A 137 2.09 6.30 3.87
C ALA A 137 2.28 7.65 3.16
N ARG A 138 1.23 8.13 2.48
CA ARG A 138 1.27 9.35 1.66
C ARG A 138 1.34 10.65 2.47
N GLU A 139 1.12 10.53 3.77
CA GLU A 139 0.94 11.64 4.68
C GLU A 139 2.26 12.14 5.28
N LEU A 140 3.41 11.52 4.99
CA LEU A 140 4.73 11.85 5.54
C LEU A 140 5.36 13.13 4.96
N GLU A 141 6.16 13.82 5.77
CA GLU A 141 7.02 14.93 5.31
C GLU A 141 8.34 14.40 4.75
N LYS A 142 9.00 15.24 3.94
CA LYS A 142 10.35 15.00 3.41
C LYS A 142 11.33 14.55 4.50
N LYS A 143 11.32 15.20 5.68
CA LYS A 143 12.26 14.89 6.76
C LYS A 143 12.04 13.48 7.33
N ASP A 144 10.79 13.05 7.43
CA ASP A 144 10.43 11.72 7.93
C ASP A 144 10.82 10.66 6.89
N ILE A 145 10.52 10.91 5.60
CA ILE A 145 10.96 10.06 4.48
C ILE A 145 12.49 9.92 4.48
N THR A 146 13.21 11.03 4.63
CA THR A 146 14.68 11.05 4.67
C THR A 146 15.23 10.22 5.82
N LYS A 147 14.64 10.35 7.02
CA LYS A 147 15.04 9.58 8.20
C LYS A 147 14.82 8.08 7.96
N ILE A 148 13.66 7.70 7.45
CA ILE A 148 13.33 6.30 7.17
C ILE A 148 14.30 5.72 6.15
N VAL A 149 14.47 6.36 4.99
CA VAL A 149 15.35 5.87 3.91
C VAL A 149 16.79 5.68 4.39
N ARG A 150 17.32 6.64 5.17
CA ARG A 150 18.70 6.57 5.69
C ARG A 150 18.89 5.53 6.80
N SER A 151 17.81 5.08 7.43
CA SER A 151 17.85 4.15 8.55
C SER A 151 17.39 2.73 8.17
N SER A 152 17.03 2.51 6.90
CA SER A 152 16.48 1.25 6.40
C SER A 152 17.39 0.60 5.37
N ASN A 153 17.49 -0.74 5.38
CA ASN A 153 18.22 -1.50 4.35
C ASN A 153 17.32 -1.99 3.20
N ILE A 154 16.01 -1.96 3.41
CA ILE A 154 14.99 -2.38 2.45
C ILE A 154 14.65 -1.26 1.46
N GLU A 155 14.17 -1.62 0.26
CA GLU A 155 13.73 -0.63 -0.73
C GLU A 155 12.55 0.20 -0.22
N ILE A 156 12.62 1.53 -0.40
CA ILE A 156 11.56 2.46 -0.03
C ILE A 156 10.90 3.04 -1.28
N GLU A 157 9.56 2.93 -1.32
CA GLU A 157 8.73 3.47 -2.39
C GLU A 157 7.82 4.58 -1.86
N VAL A 158 7.73 5.69 -2.62
CA VAL A 158 6.94 6.87 -2.25
C VAL A 158 6.02 7.25 -3.40
N PHE A 159 4.78 7.62 -3.10
CA PHE A 159 3.89 8.21 -4.11
C PHE A 159 4.39 9.59 -4.50
N ALA A 160 4.54 9.84 -5.81
CA ALA A 160 4.97 11.12 -6.33
C ALA A 160 3.86 11.90 -7.04
N HIS A 161 2.82 11.21 -7.51
CA HIS A 161 1.77 11.85 -8.31
C HIS A 161 0.40 11.20 -8.16
N GLY A 162 -0.66 12.00 -8.32
CA GLY A 162 -2.05 11.56 -8.45
C GLY A 162 -2.87 11.75 -7.17
N ALA A 163 -4.08 11.19 -7.14
CA ALA A 163 -5.08 11.52 -6.12
C ALA A 163 -4.65 11.20 -4.68
N LEU A 164 -4.72 12.19 -3.80
CA LEU A 164 -4.51 12.03 -2.36
C LEU A 164 -5.75 11.51 -1.62
N CYS A 165 -5.51 10.67 -0.62
CA CYS A 165 -6.52 10.30 0.36
C CYS A 165 -6.50 11.30 1.52
N MET A 166 -7.67 11.62 2.06
CA MET A 166 -7.79 12.45 3.26
C MET A 166 -7.43 11.67 4.53
N CYS A 167 -7.73 10.37 4.54
CA CYS A 167 -7.40 9.48 5.65
C CYS A 167 -5.95 9.02 5.51
N TYR A 168 -5.27 8.80 6.64
CA TYR A 168 -4.03 8.04 6.65
C TYR A 168 -4.19 6.72 5.90
N SER A 169 -3.18 6.39 5.10
CA SER A 169 -3.24 5.29 4.15
C SER A 169 -3.59 3.96 4.85
N GLY A 170 -4.69 3.31 4.45
CA GLY A 170 -5.17 2.05 5.03
C GLY A 170 -6.10 2.15 6.26
N GLN A 171 -6.32 3.35 6.81
CA GLN A 171 -7.05 3.55 8.07
C GLN A 171 -8.47 4.10 7.90
N CYS A 172 -9.08 3.94 6.70
CA CYS A 172 -10.40 4.46 6.37
C CYS A 172 -11.47 3.36 6.33
N TYR A 173 -12.45 3.46 7.22
CA TYR A 173 -13.57 2.53 7.36
C TYR A 173 -14.92 3.14 6.96
N MET A 174 -14.96 4.45 6.71
CA MET A 174 -16.18 5.22 6.45
C MET A 174 -17.08 4.59 5.37
N SER A 175 -16.50 4.27 4.20
CA SER A 175 -17.24 3.68 3.07
C SER A 175 -17.76 2.27 3.38
N SER A 176 -17.07 1.54 4.25
CA SER A 176 -17.46 0.20 4.68
C SER A 176 -18.65 0.24 5.62
N VAL A 177 -18.55 1.03 6.69
CA VAL A 177 -19.59 1.08 7.73
C VAL A 177 -20.88 1.70 7.20
N ILE A 178 -20.79 2.80 6.43
CA ILE A 178 -21.97 3.46 5.85
C ILE A 178 -22.60 2.61 4.74
N GLY A 179 -21.79 2.10 3.82
CA GLY A 179 -22.27 1.58 2.53
C GLY A 179 -21.99 0.10 2.25
N ALA A 180 -21.39 -0.65 3.17
CA ALA A 180 -20.85 -1.99 2.94
C ALA A 180 -19.84 -2.05 1.77
N ARG A 181 -19.14 -0.94 1.51
CA ARG A 181 -18.20 -0.78 0.39
C ARG A 181 -16.80 -0.48 0.92
N SER A 182 -16.12 -1.51 1.43
CA SER A 182 -14.80 -1.37 2.05
C SER A 182 -13.78 -0.74 1.11
N GLY A 183 -13.15 0.35 1.56
CA GLY A 183 -12.01 0.94 0.86
C GLY A 183 -10.79 0.04 0.88
N ASN A 184 -10.58 -0.67 2.00
CA ASN A 184 -9.50 -1.65 2.18
C ASN A 184 -9.68 -2.92 1.33
N ARG A 185 -10.87 -3.12 0.75
CA ARG A 185 -11.18 -4.21 -0.20
C ARG A 185 -11.52 -3.70 -1.60
N GLY A 186 -11.09 -2.47 -1.92
CA GLY A 186 -11.15 -1.92 -3.28
C GLY A 186 -12.50 -1.41 -3.77
N LEU A 187 -13.47 -1.22 -2.86
CA LEU A 187 -14.84 -0.80 -3.17
C LEU A 187 -15.15 0.66 -2.78
N CYS A 188 -14.15 1.42 -2.33
CA CYS A 188 -14.27 2.81 -1.83
C CYS A 188 -15.22 3.67 -2.69
N ALA A 189 -16.31 4.14 -2.08
CA ALA A 189 -17.31 5.01 -2.71
C ALA A 189 -16.92 6.50 -2.71
N GLN A 190 -15.71 6.82 -2.21
CA GLN A 190 -15.19 8.19 -2.10
C GLN A 190 -16.06 9.15 -1.28
N PRO A 191 -16.56 8.78 -0.09
CA PRO A 191 -17.43 9.64 0.71
C PRO A 191 -16.74 10.95 1.13
N CYS A 192 -15.42 10.96 1.26
CA CYS A 192 -14.63 12.18 1.53
C CYS A 192 -14.67 13.21 0.39
N ARG A 193 -15.18 12.85 -0.79
CA ARG A 193 -15.31 13.74 -1.94
C ARG A 193 -16.71 14.38 -2.04
N LEU A 194 -17.60 14.10 -1.09
CA LEU A 194 -18.93 14.67 -1.00
C LEU A 194 -18.94 15.98 -0.18
N PRO A 195 -19.98 16.82 -0.29
CA PRO A 195 -20.16 17.99 0.55
C PRO A 195 -20.49 17.62 2.01
N TYR A 196 -19.89 18.35 2.95
CA TYR A 196 -20.17 18.35 4.38
C TYR A 196 -20.27 19.78 4.90
N ASN A 197 -21.28 20.09 5.71
CA ASN A 197 -21.60 21.45 6.18
C ASN A 197 -21.65 22.48 5.03
N GLY A 198 -22.20 22.08 3.88
CA GLY A 198 -22.32 22.95 2.69
C GLY A 198 -21.03 23.11 1.86
N GLY A 199 -19.92 22.43 2.17
CA GLY A 199 -18.66 22.54 1.42
C GLY A 199 -17.84 21.25 1.32
N TYR A 200 -16.75 21.24 0.55
CA TYR A 200 -15.92 20.04 0.31
C TYR A 200 -14.78 19.89 1.34
N ARG A 201 -15.14 19.74 2.62
CA ARG A 201 -14.21 19.80 3.77
C ARG A 201 -13.22 18.63 3.88
N LEU A 202 -13.38 17.56 3.10
CA LEU A 202 -12.54 16.36 3.14
C LEU A 202 -11.89 16.05 1.77
N SER A 203 -12.03 16.94 0.78
CA SER A 203 -11.58 16.68 -0.59
C SER A 203 -10.22 17.34 -0.84
N LEU A 204 -9.16 16.53 -0.95
CA LEU A 204 -7.80 17.01 -1.26
C LEU A 204 -7.52 17.12 -2.77
N LYS A 205 -6.68 18.07 -3.16
CA LYS A 205 -6.05 18.16 -4.49
C LYS A 205 -5.21 16.91 -4.78
N ASP A 206 -4.81 16.76 -6.04
CA ASP A 206 -3.92 15.66 -6.44
C ASP A 206 -2.46 16.02 -6.08
N LEU A 207 -1.65 15.02 -5.72
CA LEU A 207 -0.22 15.17 -5.44
C LEU A 207 0.55 15.40 -6.74
N CYS A 208 1.57 16.28 -6.70
CA CYS A 208 2.59 16.34 -7.75
C CYS A 208 3.95 16.72 -7.16
N LEU A 209 4.91 15.79 -7.20
CA LEU A 209 6.29 15.98 -6.74
C LEU A 209 7.30 16.03 -7.88
N LEU A 210 6.86 16.44 -9.08
CA LEU A 210 7.69 16.43 -10.29
C LEU A 210 8.97 17.27 -10.14
N GLU A 211 8.89 18.41 -9.48
CA GLU A 211 10.04 19.28 -9.18
C GLU A 211 11.02 18.68 -8.16
N TYR A 212 10.58 17.70 -7.37
CA TYR A 212 11.39 17.05 -6.33
C TYR A 212 11.95 15.70 -6.75
N VAL A 213 11.83 15.29 -8.02
CA VAL A 213 12.31 13.98 -8.48
C VAL A 213 13.80 13.79 -8.19
N LYS A 214 14.63 14.80 -8.49
CA LYS A 214 16.07 14.73 -8.20
C LYS A 214 16.39 14.74 -6.71
N GLU A 215 15.58 15.44 -5.93
CA GLU A 215 15.71 15.47 -4.49
C GLU A 215 15.39 14.10 -3.86
N LEU A 216 14.29 13.47 -4.30
CA LEU A 216 13.90 12.12 -3.86
C LEU A 216 14.95 11.07 -4.29
N GLU A 217 15.54 11.21 -5.47
CA GLU A 217 16.67 10.39 -5.92
C GLU A 217 17.87 10.54 -4.98
N ASN A 218 18.24 11.78 -4.63
CA ASN A 218 19.37 12.06 -3.72
C ASN A 218 19.10 11.61 -2.27
N ILE A 219 17.85 11.61 -1.83
CA ILE A 219 17.46 11.05 -0.53
C ILE A 219 17.72 9.52 -0.49
N GLY A 220 17.69 8.85 -1.64
CA GLY A 220 17.85 7.40 -1.77
C GLY A 220 16.53 6.65 -1.95
N VAL A 221 15.44 7.34 -2.32
CA VAL A 221 14.16 6.67 -2.60
C VAL A 221 14.35 5.69 -3.75
N SER A 222 13.93 4.44 -3.55
CA SER A 222 14.16 3.35 -4.50
C SER A 222 13.18 3.42 -5.67
N SER A 223 11.92 3.79 -5.42
CA SER A 223 10.87 3.87 -6.45
C SER A 223 9.88 5.03 -6.23
N LEU A 224 9.56 5.74 -7.31
CA LEU A 224 8.49 6.74 -7.36
C LEU A 224 7.22 6.13 -7.96
N LYS A 225 6.18 6.04 -7.15
CA LYS A 225 4.89 5.49 -7.56
C LYS A 225 3.97 6.58 -8.08
N ILE A 226 3.41 6.36 -9.27
CA ILE A 226 2.34 7.20 -9.84
C ILE A 226 0.99 6.56 -9.53
N GLU A 227 0.07 7.29 -8.90
CA GLU A 227 -1.33 6.85 -8.71
C GLU A 227 -2.14 7.12 -9.98
N GLY A 228 -2.86 6.11 -10.47
CA GLY A 228 -3.69 6.32 -11.65
C GLY A 228 -4.24 5.07 -12.34
N ARG A 229 -4.41 3.93 -11.66
CA ARG A 229 -4.87 2.70 -12.33
C ARG A 229 -6.24 2.81 -13.01
N MET A 230 -7.08 3.77 -12.60
CA MET A 230 -8.38 4.02 -13.24
C MET A 230 -8.32 5.15 -14.30
N LYS A 231 -7.12 5.60 -14.66
CA LYS A 231 -6.91 6.69 -15.62
C LYS A 231 -6.77 6.17 -17.04
N SER A 232 -6.96 7.08 -17.98
CA SER A 232 -6.79 6.85 -19.40
C SER A 232 -5.32 6.53 -19.75
N PRO A 233 -5.05 5.74 -20.80
CA PRO A 233 -3.68 5.51 -21.29
C PRO A 233 -2.91 6.81 -21.57
N GLU A 234 -3.59 7.85 -22.03
CA GLU A 234 -3.04 9.19 -22.28
C GLU A 234 -2.48 9.82 -21.00
N TYR A 235 -3.23 9.78 -19.90
CA TYR A 235 -2.75 10.23 -18.60
C TYR A 235 -1.51 9.44 -18.16
N VAL A 236 -1.58 8.11 -18.28
CA VAL A 236 -0.48 7.23 -17.88
C VAL A 236 0.78 7.55 -18.67
N TYR A 237 0.69 7.72 -19.99
CA TYR A 237 1.80 8.10 -20.85
C TYR A 237 2.37 9.46 -20.45
N ALA A 238 1.54 10.51 -20.36
CA ALA A 238 1.98 11.87 -20.10
C ALA A 238 2.72 12.01 -18.77
N VAL A 239 2.12 11.49 -17.70
CA VAL A 239 2.71 11.57 -16.36
C VAL A 239 3.97 10.73 -16.31
N THR A 240 3.96 9.50 -16.83
CA THR A 240 5.16 8.64 -16.83
C THR A 240 6.31 9.30 -17.61
N ARG A 241 6.02 9.90 -18.77
CA ARG A 241 7.00 10.65 -19.56
C ARG A 241 7.58 11.81 -18.78
N ALA A 242 6.74 12.61 -18.12
CA ALA A 242 7.21 13.74 -17.32
C ALA A 242 8.16 13.28 -16.20
N TYR A 243 7.81 12.23 -15.45
CA TYR A 243 8.67 11.72 -14.38
C TYR A 243 9.96 11.07 -14.91
N ALA A 244 9.89 10.34 -16.03
CA ALA A 244 11.07 9.75 -16.66
C ALA A 244 12.05 10.83 -17.17
N ASP A 245 11.52 11.92 -17.73
CA ASP A 245 12.29 13.07 -18.18
C ASP A 245 12.89 13.87 -17.00
N ALA A 246 12.15 14.03 -15.90
CA ALA A 246 12.64 14.63 -14.65
C ALA A 246 13.80 13.83 -14.05
N LYS A 247 13.69 12.50 -14.07
CA LYS A 247 14.79 11.61 -13.68
C LYS A 247 16.02 11.76 -14.58
N LYS A 248 15.88 12.14 -15.85
CA LYS A 248 17.02 12.46 -16.74
C LYS A 248 17.56 13.89 -16.56
N GLY A 249 17.01 14.68 -15.63
CA GLY A 249 17.45 16.04 -15.35
C GLY A 249 16.90 17.10 -16.30
N LYS A 250 15.86 16.79 -17.10
CA LYS A 250 15.17 17.83 -17.87
C LYS A 250 14.51 18.81 -16.89
N SER A 251 14.61 20.11 -17.17
CA SER A 251 13.93 21.14 -16.39
C SER A 251 12.44 21.11 -16.64
N PHE A 252 11.64 21.31 -15.60
CA PHE A 252 10.19 21.42 -15.67
C PHE A 252 9.79 22.84 -15.29
N SER A 253 8.97 23.47 -16.12
CA SER A 253 8.40 24.78 -15.83
C SER A 253 6.99 24.64 -15.25
N GLN A 254 6.47 25.72 -14.68
CA GLN A 254 5.05 25.81 -14.31
C GLN A 254 4.10 25.53 -15.49
N VAL A 255 4.57 25.73 -16.73
CA VAL A 255 3.81 25.39 -17.95
C VAL A 255 3.60 23.89 -18.05
N THR A 256 4.63 23.07 -17.78
CA THR A 256 4.51 21.61 -17.82
C THR A 256 3.57 21.10 -16.72
N GLU A 257 3.61 21.70 -15.53
CA GLU A 257 2.67 21.37 -14.47
C GLU A 257 1.22 21.74 -14.84
N LYS A 258 1.03 22.88 -15.52
CA LYS A 258 -0.27 23.29 -16.05
C LYS A 258 -0.78 22.35 -17.15
N GLU A 259 0.08 21.93 -18.07
CA GLU A 259 -0.26 20.95 -19.11
C GLU A 259 -0.66 19.59 -18.51
N LEU A 260 0.04 19.12 -17.47
CA LEU A 260 -0.34 17.92 -16.74
C LEU A 260 -1.68 18.11 -16.00
N ALA A 261 -1.93 19.30 -15.44
CA ALA A 261 -3.20 19.62 -14.80
C ALA A 261 -4.38 19.64 -15.78
N GLU A 262 -4.16 20.11 -17.03
CA GLU A 262 -5.14 20.05 -18.13
C GLU A 262 -5.47 18.61 -18.56
N ILE A 263 -4.54 17.68 -18.39
CA ILE A 263 -4.78 16.26 -18.69
C ILE A 263 -5.64 15.64 -17.59
N PHE A 264 -5.26 15.83 -16.31
CA PHE A 264 -6.11 15.43 -15.18
C PHE A 264 -5.65 16.05 -13.85
N SER A 265 -6.44 16.98 -13.30
CA SER A 265 -6.24 17.42 -11.91
C SER A 265 -7.52 17.92 -11.25
N ARG A 266 -7.59 17.78 -9.91
CA ARG A 266 -8.67 18.30 -9.07
C ARG A 266 -8.29 19.69 -8.58
N ASP A 267 -8.55 20.71 -9.39
CA ASP A 267 -8.33 22.11 -9.02
C ASP A 267 -6.85 22.40 -8.66
N GLY A 268 -5.95 21.89 -9.52
CA GLY A 268 -4.50 22.00 -9.37
C GLY A 268 -3.88 20.92 -8.49
N PHE A 269 -2.55 21.00 -8.34
CA PHE A 269 -1.78 20.05 -7.55
C PHE A 269 -1.44 20.59 -6.16
N THR A 270 -1.06 19.70 -5.27
CA THR A 270 -0.49 20.03 -3.97
C THR A 270 0.80 19.26 -3.70
N LYS A 271 1.66 19.87 -2.89
CA LYS A 271 2.89 19.30 -2.34
C LYS A 271 2.83 19.27 -0.80
N GLY A 272 1.65 19.54 -0.23
CA GLY A 272 1.48 19.94 1.16
C GLY A 272 2.05 18.96 2.18
N TYR A 273 1.77 17.66 2.05
CA TYR A 273 2.34 16.66 2.98
C TYR A 273 3.86 16.58 2.89
N TYR A 274 4.42 16.53 1.66
CA TYR A 274 5.86 16.44 1.45
C TYR A 274 6.61 17.64 2.07
N LEU A 275 6.06 18.84 1.94
CA LEU A 275 6.64 20.08 2.47
C LEU A 275 6.25 20.37 3.94
N GLY A 276 5.37 19.58 4.55
CA GLY A 276 4.78 19.89 5.86
C GLY A 276 3.81 21.07 5.86
N ALA A 277 3.43 21.59 4.69
CA ALA A 277 2.47 22.68 4.51
C ALA A 277 1.02 22.16 4.53
N VAL A 278 0.61 21.60 5.67
CA VAL A 278 -0.72 21.03 5.88
C VAL A 278 -1.73 22.15 6.15
N GLY A 279 -2.58 22.47 5.16
CA GLY A 279 -3.50 23.60 5.27
C GLY A 279 -4.60 23.62 4.20
N LYS A 280 -5.35 24.74 4.15
CA LYS A 280 -6.50 24.93 3.25
C LYS A 280 -6.12 24.77 1.76
N GLU A 281 -4.90 25.12 1.38
CA GLU A 281 -4.39 25.01 0.01
C GLU A 281 -4.33 23.57 -0.52
N MET A 282 -4.32 22.58 0.37
CA MET A 282 -4.39 21.18 0.00
C MET A 282 -5.78 20.73 -0.43
N PHE A 283 -6.84 21.49 -0.12
CA PHE A 283 -8.22 21.12 -0.43
C PHE A 283 -8.62 21.65 -1.81
N GLY A 284 -9.37 20.84 -2.54
CA GLY A 284 -9.80 21.15 -3.90
C GLY A 284 -10.96 20.29 -4.36
N THR A 285 -11.68 20.76 -5.37
CA THR A 285 -12.83 20.07 -5.95
C THR A 285 -12.55 19.68 -7.39
N ARG A 286 -13.38 18.81 -7.96
CA ARG A 286 -13.29 18.55 -9.40
C ARG A 286 -14.22 19.56 -10.11
N PRO A 287 -13.73 20.32 -11.10
CA PRO A 287 -14.60 21.17 -11.91
C PRO A 287 -15.67 20.32 -12.61
N GLN A 288 -16.93 20.78 -12.62
CA GLN A 288 -18.05 20.04 -13.22
C GLN A 288 -17.87 19.82 -14.74
N ASN A 289 -17.12 20.70 -15.43
CA ASN A 289 -16.92 20.67 -16.88
C ASN A 289 -15.51 20.23 -17.33
N PHE A 290 -14.79 19.46 -16.51
CA PHE A 290 -13.44 19.01 -16.87
C PHE A 290 -13.46 18.01 -18.03
N LYS A 291 -12.92 18.41 -19.20
CA LYS A 291 -12.67 17.52 -20.34
C LYS A 291 -11.20 17.14 -20.37
N GLU A 292 -10.93 15.83 -20.34
CA GLU A 292 -9.56 15.32 -20.49
C GLU A 292 -9.01 15.72 -21.85
N LYS A 293 -7.86 16.39 -21.87
CA LYS A 293 -7.13 16.69 -23.10
C LYS A 293 -6.62 15.38 -23.71
N LYS A 294 -7.05 15.08 -24.94
CA LYS A 294 -6.51 13.95 -25.69
C LYS A 294 -5.11 14.28 -26.16
N ILE A 295 -4.17 13.38 -25.93
CA ILE A 295 -2.81 13.48 -26.45
C ILE A 295 -2.49 12.22 -27.26
N THR A 296 -1.62 12.36 -28.26
CA THR A 296 -1.15 11.22 -29.04
C THR A 296 -0.04 10.50 -28.27
N ILE A 297 -0.20 9.19 -28.10
CA ILE A 297 0.83 8.34 -27.51
C ILE A 297 1.87 8.05 -28.60
N ASP A 298 3.09 8.54 -28.39
CA ASP A 298 4.24 8.15 -29.20
C ASP A 298 4.65 6.71 -28.84
N LYS A 299 4.65 5.83 -29.85
CA LYS A 299 4.99 4.41 -29.71
C LYS A 299 6.47 4.13 -30.03
N THR A 300 7.30 5.17 -30.13
CA THR A 300 8.74 4.98 -30.20
C THR A 300 9.29 4.50 -28.86
N GLU A 301 10.30 3.62 -28.93
CA GLU A 301 10.96 3.08 -27.74
C GLU A 301 11.70 4.19 -27.01
N TYR A 302 11.17 4.63 -25.85
CA TYR A 302 11.83 5.65 -25.03
C TYR A 302 13.07 5.11 -24.31
N LYS A 303 13.03 3.84 -23.90
CA LYS A 303 14.19 3.11 -23.37
C LYS A 303 14.58 2.07 -24.39
N ARG A 304 15.84 2.12 -24.81
CA ARG A 304 16.47 1.08 -25.61
C ARG A 304 17.64 0.51 -24.84
N ILE A 305 17.89 -0.77 -25.05
CA ILE A 305 18.96 -1.53 -24.41
C ILE A 305 20.17 -1.52 -25.34
N GLY A 306 21.32 -1.09 -24.82
CA GLY A 306 22.56 -1.09 -25.58
C GLY A 306 23.03 -2.52 -25.81
N ILE A 307 23.44 -2.80 -27.04
CA ILE A 307 24.12 -4.04 -27.41
C ILE A 307 25.53 -3.71 -27.89
N SER A 308 26.52 -4.36 -27.29
CA SER A 308 27.90 -4.37 -27.75
C SER A 308 28.13 -5.62 -28.59
N VAL A 309 28.61 -5.46 -29.81
CA VAL A 309 28.83 -6.55 -30.77
C VAL A 309 30.33 -6.77 -30.95
N GLN A 310 30.77 -8.02 -30.90
CA GLN A 310 32.12 -8.42 -31.29
C GLN A 310 32.02 -9.31 -32.52
N ALA A 311 32.81 -8.98 -33.53
CA ALA A 311 32.92 -9.75 -34.75
C ALA A 311 34.35 -10.28 -34.88
N TYR A 312 34.47 -11.60 -35.07
CA TYR A 312 35.74 -12.27 -35.29
C TYR A 312 35.74 -13.02 -36.63
N THR A 313 36.82 -12.89 -37.39
CA THR A 313 37.03 -13.63 -38.65
C THR A 313 38.35 -14.39 -38.67
N ASP A 314 38.31 -15.69 -38.94
CA ASP A 314 39.52 -16.52 -39.05
C ASP A 314 40.10 -16.57 -40.48
N LYS A 315 41.14 -17.40 -40.68
CA LYS A 315 41.82 -17.57 -41.97
C LYS A 315 41.02 -18.41 -42.98
N ASP A 316 40.05 -19.17 -42.50
CA ASP A 316 39.19 -20.06 -43.30
C ASP A 316 37.85 -19.39 -43.67
N PHE A 317 37.79 -18.06 -43.48
CA PHE A 317 36.62 -17.21 -43.70
C PHE A 317 35.43 -17.54 -42.78
N ASN A 318 35.63 -18.23 -41.64
CA ASN A 318 34.58 -18.38 -40.66
C ASN A 318 34.38 -17.05 -39.93
N VAL A 319 33.13 -16.62 -39.84
CA VAL A 319 32.71 -15.41 -39.14
C VAL A 319 32.00 -15.83 -37.87
N ARG A 320 32.47 -15.34 -36.72
CA ARG A 320 31.76 -15.44 -35.44
C ARG A 320 31.29 -14.05 -35.04
N LEU A 321 30.01 -13.92 -34.76
CA LEU A 321 29.39 -12.72 -34.23
C LEU A 321 28.90 -13.03 -32.82
N SER A 322 29.32 -12.26 -31.84
CA SER A 322 28.77 -12.29 -30.49
C SER A 322 28.21 -10.92 -30.14
N ALA A 323 27.16 -10.90 -29.32
CA ALA A 323 26.57 -9.66 -28.84
C ALA A 323 26.22 -9.80 -27.38
N GLN A 324 26.47 -8.73 -26.60
CA GLN A 324 26.17 -8.65 -25.18
C GLN A 324 25.34 -7.39 -24.90
N THR A 325 24.26 -7.51 -24.14
CA THR A 325 23.43 -6.38 -23.70
C THR A 325 24.03 -5.69 -22.48
N ASP A 326 23.60 -4.45 -22.20
CA ASP A 326 24.03 -3.68 -21.01
C ASP A 326 23.68 -4.35 -19.66
N ASP A 327 22.80 -5.35 -19.65
CA ASP A 327 22.42 -6.19 -18.52
C ASP A 327 22.91 -7.64 -18.66
N ASP A 328 24.02 -7.82 -19.38
CA ASP A 328 24.85 -9.04 -19.43
C ASP A 328 24.21 -10.28 -20.08
N LEU A 329 23.15 -10.13 -20.89
CA LEU A 329 22.67 -11.21 -21.75
C LEU A 329 23.52 -11.27 -23.02
N ALA A 330 24.04 -12.45 -23.34
CA ALA A 330 24.90 -12.66 -24.49
C ALA A 330 24.42 -13.81 -25.38
N ALA A 331 24.55 -13.63 -26.69
CA ALA A 331 24.35 -14.69 -27.67
C ALA A 331 25.40 -14.60 -28.77
N GLU A 332 25.64 -15.72 -29.44
CA GLU A 332 26.57 -15.80 -30.56
C GLU A 332 25.96 -16.54 -31.74
N SER A 333 26.45 -16.22 -32.93
CA SER A 333 26.11 -16.90 -34.18
C SER A 333 27.35 -16.98 -35.05
N SER A 334 27.49 -18.06 -35.80
CA SER A 334 28.60 -18.25 -36.73
C SER A 334 28.11 -18.68 -38.10
N PHE A 335 28.85 -18.26 -39.13
CA PHE A 335 28.59 -18.63 -40.52
C PHE A 335 29.87 -18.57 -41.34
N LYS A 336 29.87 -19.23 -42.50
CA LYS A 336 31.00 -19.21 -43.43
C LYS A 336 30.87 -18.05 -44.41
N GLY A 337 31.87 -17.17 -44.43
CA GLY A 337 32.00 -16.10 -45.40
C GLY A 337 32.59 -16.59 -46.72
N GLN A 338 32.90 -15.64 -47.60
CA GLN A 338 33.44 -15.89 -48.94
C GLN A 338 34.73 -15.10 -49.16
N LYS A 339 35.52 -15.53 -50.15
CA LYS A 339 36.74 -14.84 -50.56
C LYS A 339 36.38 -13.45 -51.11
N PRO A 340 37.07 -12.36 -50.72
CA PRO A 340 36.77 -11.02 -51.23
C PRO A 340 37.19 -10.88 -52.71
N ASP A 341 36.27 -10.43 -53.59
CA ASP A 341 36.58 -10.26 -55.01
C ASP A 341 37.11 -8.87 -55.38
N LYS A 342 36.73 -7.77 -54.69
CA LYS A 342 37.32 -6.42 -54.94
C LYS A 342 37.03 -5.27 -53.95
N ILE A 343 36.36 -5.46 -52.80
CA ILE A 343 36.00 -4.34 -51.90
C ILE A 343 36.12 -4.72 -50.41
N LYS A 344 36.77 -3.84 -49.62
CA LYS A 344 36.80 -3.77 -48.14
C LYS A 344 35.44 -3.25 -47.62
N SER A 345 34.87 -3.62 -46.47
CA SER A 345 35.44 -3.97 -45.17
C SER A 345 34.35 -4.68 -44.33
N GLY A 346 34.62 -5.88 -43.80
CA GLY A 346 33.64 -6.63 -42.99
C GLY A 346 33.09 -5.86 -41.79
N THR A 347 33.84 -4.90 -41.24
CA THR A 347 33.40 -4.02 -40.14
C THR A 347 32.22 -3.12 -40.52
N GLU A 348 32.24 -2.48 -41.70
CA GLU A 348 31.14 -1.63 -42.20
C GLU A 348 29.87 -2.47 -42.45
N ASP A 349 30.02 -3.69 -42.98
CA ASP A 349 28.90 -4.59 -43.23
C ASP A 349 28.21 -5.03 -41.93
N VAL A 350 29.00 -5.40 -40.91
CA VAL A 350 28.49 -5.73 -39.58
C VAL A 350 27.82 -4.50 -38.95
N LYS A 351 28.46 -3.33 -39.02
CA LYS A 351 27.89 -2.07 -38.50
C LYS A 351 26.55 -1.75 -39.15
N LYS A 352 26.45 -1.87 -40.48
CA LYS A 352 25.23 -1.61 -41.24
C LYS A 352 24.11 -2.60 -40.90
N ALA A 353 24.45 -3.88 -40.70
CA ALA A 353 23.51 -4.89 -40.26
C ALA A 353 22.95 -4.57 -38.86
N PHE A 354 23.83 -4.34 -37.86
CA PHE A 354 23.41 -4.09 -36.48
C PHE A 354 22.90 -2.66 -36.21
N SER A 355 23.07 -1.72 -37.13
CA SER A 355 22.37 -0.44 -37.07
C SER A 355 20.86 -0.58 -37.35
N ARG A 356 20.43 -1.69 -37.97
CA ARG A 356 19.02 -1.97 -38.33
C ARG A 356 18.32 -2.81 -37.27
N LEU A 357 18.24 -2.28 -36.06
CA LEU A 357 17.51 -2.87 -34.93
C LEU A 357 16.14 -2.21 -34.68
N GLY A 358 15.58 -1.56 -35.71
CA GLY A 358 14.24 -0.95 -35.64
C GLY A 358 13.16 -1.98 -35.33
N GLY A 359 12.18 -1.60 -34.50
CA GLY A 359 11.11 -2.50 -34.04
C GLY A 359 11.53 -3.44 -32.91
N THR A 360 12.80 -3.40 -32.48
CA THR A 360 13.29 -4.11 -31.29
C THR A 360 13.64 -3.11 -30.19
N PRO A 361 13.68 -3.53 -28.91
CA PRO A 361 14.10 -2.66 -27.83
C PRO A 361 15.61 -2.37 -27.83
N TYR A 362 16.38 -2.89 -28.78
CA TYR A 362 17.84 -2.83 -28.77
C TYR A 362 18.39 -1.72 -29.66
N PHE A 363 19.57 -1.21 -29.32
CA PHE A 363 20.38 -0.35 -30.20
C PHE A 363 21.85 -0.77 -30.17
N LEU A 364 22.56 -0.56 -31.28
CA LEU A 364 24.00 -0.81 -31.34
C LEU A 364 24.73 0.27 -30.52
N LYS A 365 25.36 -0.15 -29.43
CA LYS A 365 26.14 0.72 -28.53
C LYS A 365 27.62 0.74 -28.92
N LYS A 366 28.19 -0.44 -29.15
CA LYS A 366 29.62 -0.61 -29.48
C LYS A 366 29.76 -1.75 -30.50
N LEU A 367 30.74 -1.62 -31.39
CA LEU A 367 31.15 -2.67 -32.31
C LEU A 367 32.67 -2.80 -32.25
N GLU A 368 33.15 -4.01 -32.01
CA GLU A 368 34.56 -4.39 -32.13
C GLU A 368 34.68 -5.43 -33.25
N TYR A 369 35.74 -5.32 -34.05
CA TYR A 369 36.00 -6.23 -35.16
C TYR A 369 37.47 -6.65 -35.11
N GLU A 370 37.71 -7.94 -35.07
CA GLU A 370 39.04 -8.54 -35.07
C GLU A 370 39.11 -9.64 -36.15
N GLY A 371 40.24 -9.75 -36.86
CA GLY A 371 40.47 -10.82 -37.82
C GLY A 371 40.70 -10.37 -39.25
N ASN A 372 40.60 -11.32 -40.19
CA ASN A 372 40.91 -11.13 -41.61
C ASN A 372 39.78 -10.46 -42.40
N GLU A 373 40.11 -9.82 -43.53
CA GLU A 373 39.10 -9.29 -44.46
C GLU A 373 38.34 -10.45 -45.15
N VAL A 374 37.02 -10.51 -44.93
CA VAL A 374 36.11 -11.54 -45.47
C VAL A 374 34.92 -10.88 -46.16
N PHE A 375 34.50 -11.38 -47.31
CA PHE A 375 33.22 -10.98 -47.89
C PHE A 375 32.08 -11.70 -47.17
N MET A 376 31.17 -10.92 -46.59
CA MET A 376 30.04 -11.45 -45.83
C MET A 376 28.73 -11.22 -46.58
N PRO A 377 28.10 -12.27 -47.13
CA PRO A 377 26.79 -12.13 -47.77
C PRO A 377 25.77 -11.49 -46.82
N GLN A 378 25.09 -10.43 -47.28
CA GLN A 378 24.14 -9.67 -46.46
C GLN A 378 23.01 -10.56 -45.90
N SER A 379 22.62 -11.62 -46.63
CA SER A 379 21.64 -12.61 -46.17
C SER A 379 22.11 -13.38 -44.93
N LEU A 380 23.36 -13.82 -44.91
CA LEU A 380 23.98 -14.53 -43.78
C LEU A 380 24.17 -13.59 -42.58
N LEU A 381 24.67 -12.37 -42.81
CA LEU A 381 24.76 -11.35 -41.75
C LEU A 381 23.40 -11.01 -41.13
N ASN A 382 22.37 -10.82 -41.96
CA ASN A 382 21.03 -10.54 -41.48
C ASN A 382 20.40 -11.76 -40.78
N ALA A 383 20.74 -12.98 -41.17
CA ALA A 383 20.32 -14.20 -40.48
C ALA A 383 21.01 -14.32 -39.11
N ALA A 384 22.33 -14.15 -39.05
CA ALA A 384 23.11 -14.19 -37.82
C ALA A 384 22.67 -13.11 -36.82
N ARG A 385 22.49 -11.87 -37.29
CA ARG A 385 21.92 -10.78 -36.48
C ARG A 385 20.55 -11.15 -35.91
N ARG A 386 19.65 -11.71 -36.73
CA ARG A 386 18.32 -12.12 -36.26
C ARG A 386 18.42 -13.20 -35.20
N SER A 387 19.21 -14.25 -35.44
CA SER A 387 19.45 -15.32 -34.47
C SER A 387 19.91 -14.77 -33.12
N ILE A 388 20.96 -13.95 -33.12
CA ILE A 388 21.50 -13.34 -31.89
C ILE A 388 20.42 -12.54 -31.14
N ILE A 389 19.67 -11.71 -31.85
CA ILE A 389 18.62 -10.88 -31.24
C ILE A 389 17.46 -11.74 -30.73
N ASP A 390 17.08 -12.79 -31.45
CA ASP A 390 16.02 -13.72 -31.07
C ASP A 390 16.43 -14.53 -29.83
N ASP A 391 17.69 -14.99 -29.76
CA ASP A 391 18.24 -15.73 -28.62
C ASP A 391 18.29 -14.85 -27.36
N ILE A 392 18.82 -13.62 -27.46
CA ILE A 392 18.80 -12.64 -26.36
C ILE A 392 17.37 -12.35 -25.91
N THR A 393 16.44 -12.19 -26.85
CA THR A 393 15.03 -11.93 -26.54
C THR A 393 14.37 -13.15 -25.89
N ALA A 394 14.70 -14.36 -26.31
CA ALA A 394 14.23 -15.60 -25.69
C ALA A 394 14.73 -15.72 -24.25
N MET A 395 16.00 -15.39 -23.99
CA MET A 395 16.57 -15.36 -22.63
C MET A 395 15.81 -14.40 -21.71
N ARG A 396 15.43 -13.20 -22.20
CA ARG A 396 14.60 -12.25 -21.43
C ARG A 396 13.22 -12.79 -21.06
N ARG A 397 12.67 -13.71 -21.86
CA ARG A 397 11.35 -14.29 -21.62
C ARG A 397 11.37 -15.40 -20.57
N ILE A 398 12.54 -15.94 -20.21
CA ILE A 398 12.68 -17.06 -19.26
C ILE A 398 12.07 -16.68 -17.89
N ASN A 399 11.16 -17.51 -17.39
CA ASN A 399 10.58 -17.36 -16.06
C ASN A 399 11.29 -18.29 -15.07
N THR A 400 11.89 -17.71 -14.03
CA THR A 400 12.57 -18.42 -12.93
C THR A 400 11.73 -18.48 -11.66
N ASN A 401 10.51 -17.94 -11.69
CA ASN A 401 9.62 -17.97 -10.55
C ASN A 401 9.07 -19.39 -10.33
N THR A 402 8.90 -19.75 -9.06
CA THR A 402 8.37 -21.06 -8.66
C THR A 402 7.16 -20.91 -7.76
N PHE A 403 6.13 -21.71 -7.97
CA PHE A 403 4.99 -21.80 -7.05
C PHE A 403 4.85 -23.23 -6.50
N THR A 404 4.72 -23.35 -5.18
CA THR A 404 4.40 -24.59 -4.48
C THR A 404 3.08 -24.42 -3.76
N LYS A 405 2.08 -25.18 -4.16
CA LYS A 405 0.77 -25.18 -3.50
C LYS A 405 0.89 -25.67 -2.05
N LYS A 406 0.34 -24.89 -1.12
CA LYS A 406 0.26 -25.22 0.30
C LYS A 406 -1.19 -25.08 0.77
N THR A 407 -1.57 -25.92 1.73
CA THR A 407 -2.87 -25.84 2.39
C THR A 407 -2.73 -25.14 3.73
N PHE A 408 -3.65 -24.23 4.02
CA PHE A 408 -3.66 -23.45 5.25
C PHE A 408 -4.96 -23.73 6.01
N SER A 409 -4.93 -24.72 6.90
CA SER A 409 -6.08 -25.07 7.74
C SER A 409 -6.18 -24.15 8.95
N ASN A 410 -7.39 -23.67 9.28
CA ASN A 410 -7.64 -23.06 10.57
C ASN A 410 -7.89 -24.16 11.63
N THR A 411 -6.98 -24.29 12.61
CA THR A 411 -7.04 -25.32 13.66
C THR A 411 -7.54 -24.78 15.02
N ASN A 412 -8.15 -23.60 15.04
CA ASN A 412 -8.40 -22.91 16.32
C ASN A 412 -9.62 -23.44 17.07
N LYS A 413 -9.43 -23.60 18.38
CA LYS A 413 -10.52 -23.88 19.32
C LYS A 413 -11.39 -22.63 19.47
N LYS A 414 -12.69 -22.85 19.48
CA LYS A 414 -13.65 -21.77 19.74
C LYS A 414 -13.47 -21.25 21.17
N PRO A 415 -13.74 -19.97 21.40
CA PRO A 415 -13.77 -19.40 22.75
C PRO A 415 -14.68 -20.20 23.67
N ILE A 416 -14.23 -20.39 24.91
CA ILE A 416 -14.97 -21.09 25.97
C ILE A 416 -15.87 -20.10 26.71
N SER A 417 -15.38 -18.87 26.90
CA SER A 417 -16.09 -17.81 27.58
C SER A 417 -15.77 -16.45 26.96
N THR A 418 -16.75 -15.55 27.02
CA THR A 418 -16.60 -14.15 26.63
C THR A 418 -16.49 -13.27 27.87
N VAL A 419 -15.54 -12.34 27.86
CA VAL A 419 -15.34 -11.34 28.91
C VAL A 419 -15.50 -9.93 28.34
N PHE A 420 -15.81 -8.95 29.18
CA PHE A 420 -15.94 -7.56 28.74
C PHE A 420 -14.66 -6.76 28.95
N GLU A 421 -14.28 -5.99 27.95
CA GLU A 421 -13.31 -4.89 28.06
C GLU A 421 -14.04 -3.55 27.84
N ALA A 422 -13.54 -2.47 28.44
CA ALA A 422 -14.07 -1.13 28.21
C ALA A 422 -12.94 -0.17 27.82
N GLN A 423 -13.20 0.71 26.86
CA GLN A 423 -12.26 1.74 26.42
C GLN A 423 -12.92 3.11 26.55
N PHE A 424 -12.23 4.05 27.18
CA PHE A 424 -12.75 5.40 27.45
C PHE A 424 -11.85 6.46 26.84
N PHE A 425 -12.40 7.60 26.43
CA PHE A 425 -11.63 8.74 25.94
C PHE A 425 -11.03 9.56 27.07
N SER A 426 -11.69 9.57 28.22
CA SER A 426 -11.26 10.26 29.42
C SER A 426 -11.51 9.41 30.66
N ALA A 427 -10.61 9.52 31.64
CA ALA A 427 -10.79 8.90 32.95
C ALA A 427 -12.06 9.38 33.68
N SER A 428 -12.54 10.58 33.37
CA SER A 428 -13.77 11.13 33.93
C SER A 428 -15.02 10.35 33.54
N GLN A 429 -14.98 9.55 32.47
CA GLN A 429 -16.11 8.74 32.00
C GLN A 429 -16.25 7.42 32.76
N ILE A 430 -15.24 7.02 33.53
CA ILE A 430 -15.19 5.72 34.18
C ILE A 430 -16.15 5.71 35.38
N PRO A 431 -17.23 4.92 35.35
CA PRO A 431 -18.18 4.86 36.45
C PRO A 431 -17.62 4.00 37.59
N GLU A 432 -18.38 3.88 38.67
CA GLU A 432 -18.01 3.04 39.82
C GLU A 432 -18.24 1.55 39.55
N ASN A 433 -19.28 1.18 38.79
CA ASN A 433 -19.73 -0.21 38.53
C ASN A 433 -18.89 -0.97 37.49
N THR A 434 -17.55 -0.91 37.58
CA THR A 434 -16.69 -1.55 36.58
C THR A 434 -16.21 -2.95 36.96
N GLU A 435 -16.62 -3.54 38.08
CA GLU A 435 -16.03 -4.78 38.62
C GLU A 435 -16.00 -5.98 37.65
N ASN A 436 -17.03 -6.11 36.80
CA ASN A 436 -17.14 -7.17 35.79
C ASN A 436 -16.41 -6.88 34.47
N ILE A 437 -15.68 -5.75 34.38
CA ILE A 437 -14.84 -5.41 33.23
C ILE A 437 -13.44 -5.96 33.45
N LYS A 438 -13.03 -6.96 32.65
CA LYS A 438 -11.69 -7.57 32.76
C LYS A 438 -10.57 -6.55 32.58
N ARG A 439 -10.73 -5.63 31.63
CA ARG A 439 -9.73 -4.62 31.31
C ARG A 439 -10.33 -3.28 30.92
N ILE A 440 -9.72 -2.21 31.42
CA ILE A 440 -10.08 -0.82 31.15
C ILE A 440 -8.93 -0.15 30.39
N TRP A 441 -9.25 0.39 29.22
CA TRP A 441 -8.32 1.03 28.32
C TRP A 441 -8.49 2.55 28.33
N LEU A 442 -7.39 3.28 28.50
CA LEU A 442 -7.35 4.74 28.38
C LEU A 442 -6.26 5.18 27.39
N PRO A 443 -6.43 6.28 26.64
CA PRO A 443 -5.37 6.84 25.81
C PRO A 443 -4.09 7.04 26.61
N LEU A 444 -2.94 6.70 26.03
CA LEU A 444 -1.64 6.93 26.65
C LEU A 444 -1.48 8.41 27.08
N THR A 445 -2.02 9.34 26.30
CA THR A 445 -2.05 10.79 26.58
C THR A 445 -2.88 11.18 27.80
N ALA A 446 -3.85 10.35 28.21
CA ALA A 446 -4.65 10.59 29.41
C ALA A 446 -3.94 10.12 30.70
N LEU A 447 -2.89 9.29 30.58
CA LEU A 447 -2.20 8.65 31.69
C LEU A 447 -0.90 9.39 32.07
N THR A 448 -1.04 10.66 32.46
CA THR A 448 0.10 11.52 32.85
C THR A 448 0.02 12.03 34.29
N GLY A 449 1.19 12.29 34.91
CA GLY A 449 1.32 12.94 36.21
C GLY A 449 0.47 12.33 37.34
N ARG A 450 -0.12 13.20 38.18
CA ARG A 450 -0.98 12.80 39.32
C ARG A 450 -2.25 12.06 38.89
N ARG A 451 -2.78 12.34 37.69
CA ARG A 451 -3.98 11.66 37.18
C ARG A 451 -3.72 10.17 37.01
N ARG A 452 -2.59 9.81 36.38
CA ARG A 452 -2.14 8.42 36.26
C ARG A 452 -2.05 7.74 37.62
N GLU A 453 -1.42 8.36 38.61
CA GLU A 453 -1.26 7.78 39.96
C GLU A 453 -2.62 7.47 40.60
N SER A 454 -3.56 8.42 40.56
CA SER A 454 -4.91 8.23 41.09
C SER A 454 -5.68 7.11 40.39
N ILE A 455 -5.65 7.07 39.05
CA ILE A 455 -6.37 6.04 38.27
C ILE A 455 -5.72 4.67 38.48
N THR A 456 -4.40 4.60 38.53
CA THR A 456 -3.65 3.36 38.77
C THR A 456 -3.98 2.80 40.15
N ALA A 457 -4.06 3.65 41.18
CA ALA A 457 -4.48 3.23 42.52
C ALA A 457 -5.91 2.65 42.53
N LYS A 458 -6.82 3.20 41.71
CA LYS A 458 -8.21 2.73 41.60
C LYS A 458 -8.36 1.42 40.80
N LEU A 459 -7.66 1.29 39.68
CA LEU A 459 -7.89 0.22 38.69
C LEU A 459 -6.83 -0.89 38.71
N GLY A 460 -5.65 -0.61 39.24
CA GLY A 460 -4.54 -1.56 39.35
C GLY A 460 -4.20 -2.25 38.02
N ALA A 461 -4.00 -3.57 38.07
CA ALA A 461 -3.63 -4.40 36.93
C ALA A 461 -4.69 -4.48 35.81
N ARG A 462 -5.92 -3.97 36.04
CA ARG A 462 -6.98 -3.93 35.02
C ARG A 462 -6.80 -2.77 34.05
N LEU A 463 -5.95 -1.80 34.38
CA LEU A 463 -5.69 -0.63 33.55
C LEU A 463 -4.66 -0.94 32.47
N GLY A 464 -4.98 -0.59 31.22
CA GLY A 464 -4.05 -0.59 30.10
C GLY A 464 -4.07 0.73 29.34
N ALA A 465 -3.02 0.98 28.56
CA ALA A 465 -2.91 2.17 27.72
C ALA A 465 -3.24 1.89 26.25
N VAL A 466 -3.91 2.82 25.58
CA VAL A 466 -4.14 2.80 24.13
C VAL A 466 -3.11 3.71 23.46
N MET A 467 -2.33 3.14 22.54
CA MET A 467 -1.43 3.92 21.70
C MET A 467 -2.22 4.82 20.76
N PRO A 468 -1.70 6.01 20.42
CA PRO A 468 -2.22 6.77 19.29
C PRO A 468 -2.31 5.92 18.03
N ARG A 469 -3.33 6.08 17.19
CA ARG A 469 -3.46 5.27 15.96
C ARG A 469 -2.35 5.52 14.93
N VAL A 470 -1.74 6.71 14.98
CA VAL A 470 -0.60 7.12 14.15
C VAL A 470 0.48 7.66 15.07
N CYS A 471 1.71 7.24 14.83
CA CYS A 471 2.92 7.65 15.55
C CYS A 471 4.04 7.83 14.53
N GLU A 472 4.40 9.06 14.22
CA GLU A 472 5.53 9.39 13.33
C GLU A 472 6.85 9.41 14.11
N ASP A 473 7.97 9.14 13.44
CA ASP A 473 9.30 9.03 14.08
C ASP A 473 9.74 10.25 14.89
N ARG A 474 9.21 11.44 14.57
CA ARG A 474 9.45 12.69 15.30
C ARG A 474 8.76 12.74 16.66
N GLU A 475 7.75 11.92 16.87
CA GLU A 475 6.92 11.87 18.08
C GLU A 475 7.38 10.77 19.05
N TYR A 476 8.33 9.93 18.64
CA TYR A 476 8.74 8.74 19.40
C TYR A 476 9.38 9.08 20.73
N ALA A 477 10.23 10.11 20.80
CA ALA A 477 10.87 10.50 22.05
C ALA A 477 9.85 10.87 23.14
N GLU A 478 8.75 11.54 22.75
CA GLU A 478 7.66 11.85 23.67
C GLU A 478 6.91 10.58 24.09
N LEU A 479 6.56 9.73 23.12
CA LEU A 479 5.83 8.48 23.37
C LEU A 479 6.63 7.52 24.26
N GLU A 480 7.93 7.35 24.02
CA GLU A 480 8.82 6.52 24.83
C GLU A 480 8.89 7.03 26.27
N LYS A 481 8.98 8.35 26.47
CA LYS A 481 8.95 8.95 27.81
C LYS A 481 7.63 8.62 28.53
N MET A 482 6.50 8.75 27.85
CA MET A 482 5.18 8.42 28.42
C MET A 482 5.05 6.93 28.73
N LEU A 483 5.57 6.06 27.87
CA LEU A 483 5.57 4.62 28.07
C LEU A 483 6.49 4.20 29.23
N LEU A 484 7.70 4.76 29.34
CA LEU A 484 8.57 4.51 30.50
C LEU A 484 7.88 4.88 31.81
N GLN A 485 7.24 6.05 31.82
CA GLN A 485 6.42 6.51 32.92
C GLN A 485 5.29 5.53 33.23
N LEU A 486 4.56 5.06 32.22
CA LEU A 486 3.49 4.07 32.36
C LEU A 486 4.00 2.79 33.04
N LYS A 487 5.15 2.28 32.57
CA LYS A 487 5.78 1.06 33.08
C LYS A 487 6.25 1.20 34.53
N MET A 488 6.81 2.34 34.90
CA MET A 488 7.19 2.65 36.29
C MET A 488 5.99 2.67 37.25
N SER A 489 4.78 2.94 36.73
CA SER A 489 3.54 2.88 37.51
C SER A 489 2.93 1.48 37.56
N GLY A 490 3.62 0.45 37.05
CA GLY A 490 3.16 -0.94 37.09
C GLY A 490 2.12 -1.30 36.02
N ILE A 491 1.83 -0.41 35.09
CA ILE A 491 0.93 -0.68 33.96
C ILE A 491 1.74 -1.30 32.84
N ASN A 492 1.41 -2.54 32.48
CA ASN A 492 2.17 -3.35 31.52
C ASN A 492 1.40 -3.68 30.23
N ASP A 493 0.09 -3.45 30.19
CA ASP A 493 -0.74 -3.75 29.02
C ASP A 493 -0.86 -2.52 28.11
N VAL A 494 -0.53 -2.70 26.82
CA VAL A 494 -0.66 -1.66 25.81
C VAL A 494 -1.41 -2.18 24.59
N LEU A 495 -2.44 -1.44 24.17
CA LEU A 495 -3.24 -1.68 22.98
C LEU A 495 -2.68 -0.87 21.80
N CYS A 496 -2.28 -1.53 20.71
CA CYS A 496 -1.69 -0.92 19.52
C CYS A 496 -2.47 -1.19 18.24
N GLY A 497 -2.70 -0.15 17.43
CA GLY A 497 -3.47 -0.24 16.19
C GLY A 497 -2.63 -0.24 14.91
N ASN A 498 -1.31 -0.19 15.01
CA ASN A 498 -0.40 -0.11 13.87
C ASN A 498 0.81 -1.02 14.05
N ILE A 499 1.26 -1.66 12.96
CA ILE A 499 2.34 -2.63 12.98
C ILE A 499 3.68 -2.04 13.44
N GLY A 500 3.94 -0.75 13.15
CA GLY A 500 5.17 -0.09 13.58
C GLY A 500 5.27 0.17 15.07
N GLN A 501 4.17 0.08 15.82
CA GLN A 501 4.19 0.22 17.27
C GLN A 501 4.70 -1.04 17.96
N ILE A 502 4.55 -2.20 17.32
CA ILE A 502 4.85 -3.50 17.91
C ILE A 502 6.33 -3.59 18.30
N ASN A 503 7.23 -3.15 17.41
CA ASN A 503 8.66 -3.22 17.65
C ASN A 503 9.08 -2.37 18.86
N MET A 504 8.65 -1.10 18.91
CA MET A 504 8.90 -0.23 20.07
C MET A 504 8.38 -0.83 21.38
N LEU A 505 7.11 -1.27 21.40
CA LEU A 505 6.50 -1.83 22.61
C LEU A 505 7.18 -3.14 23.06
N ARG A 506 7.62 -3.96 22.10
CA ARG A 506 8.36 -5.20 22.37
C ARG A 506 9.71 -4.90 23.00
N ARG A 507 10.49 -3.95 22.46
CA ARG A 507 11.78 -3.50 23.05
C ARG A 507 11.61 -2.97 24.46
N MET A 508 10.51 -2.26 24.71
CA MET A 508 10.20 -1.73 26.03
C MET A 508 9.60 -2.78 26.98
N GLY A 509 9.33 -4.00 26.52
CA GLY A 509 8.85 -5.13 27.32
C GLY A 509 7.42 -4.97 27.83
N PHE A 510 6.51 -4.45 27.01
CA PHE A 510 5.07 -4.42 27.32
C PHE A 510 4.38 -5.73 26.93
N ASN A 511 3.24 -6.00 27.57
CA ASN A 511 2.27 -6.97 27.10
C ASN A 511 1.41 -6.32 26.00
N ILE A 512 1.57 -6.76 24.76
CA ILE A 512 1.03 -6.06 23.59
C ILE A 512 -0.31 -6.68 23.19
N HIS A 513 -1.32 -5.83 23.03
CA HIS A 513 -2.64 -6.18 22.52
C HIS A 513 -2.86 -5.47 21.20
N GLY A 514 -3.33 -6.18 20.17
CA GLY A 514 -3.61 -5.57 18.88
C GLY A 514 -5.03 -5.02 18.80
N ASP A 515 -5.17 -3.83 18.23
CA ASP A 515 -6.44 -3.17 18.01
C ASP A 515 -6.96 -3.35 16.58
N PHE A 516 -8.20 -2.92 16.34
CA PHE A 516 -8.90 -3.06 15.04
C PHE A 516 -8.10 -2.50 13.86
N GLY A 517 -7.22 -1.51 14.09
CA GLY A 517 -6.37 -0.88 13.07
C GLY A 517 -5.37 -1.82 12.38
N LEU A 518 -5.09 -2.98 12.99
CA LEU A 518 -4.25 -4.04 12.41
C LEU A 518 -4.97 -4.87 11.34
N ASN A 519 -6.28 -4.67 11.17
CA ASN A 519 -7.08 -5.23 10.08
C ASN A 519 -7.00 -6.77 9.96
N VAL A 520 -7.20 -7.48 11.08
CA VAL A 520 -7.21 -8.95 11.09
C VAL A 520 -8.48 -9.48 10.42
N PHE A 521 -8.33 -10.18 9.28
CA PHE A 521 -9.44 -10.67 8.44
C PHE A 521 -9.47 -12.20 8.23
N ASN A 522 -8.39 -12.90 8.55
CA ASN A 522 -8.27 -14.35 8.39
C ASN A 522 -7.42 -14.94 9.52
N ALA A 523 -7.48 -16.26 9.68
CA ALA A 523 -6.76 -17.00 10.72
C ALA A 523 -5.23 -16.85 10.58
N LEU A 524 -4.70 -16.80 9.36
CA LEU A 524 -3.26 -16.63 9.15
C LEU A 524 -2.74 -15.26 9.62
N SER A 525 -3.49 -14.20 9.35
CA SER A 525 -3.20 -12.85 9.86
C SER A 525 -3.17 -12.87 11.40
N ARG A 526 -4.19 -13.46 12.03
CA ARG A 526 -4.27 -13.61 13.49
C ARG A 526 -3.06 -14.36 14.04
N ASP A 527 -2.77 -15.53 13.50
CA ASP A 527 -1.68 -16.38 13.98
C ASP A 527 -0.32 -15.72 13.75
N LYS A 528 -0.18 -14.95 12.66
CA LYS A 528 1.04 -14.21 12.42
C LYS A 528 1.27 -13.12 13.47
N TYR A 529 0.24 -12.39 13.86
CA TYR A 529 0.32 -11.41 14.95
C TYR A 529 0.64 -12.05 16.31
N PHE A 530 0.02 -13.19 16.64
CA PHE A 530 0.37 -13.92 17.85
C PHE A 530 1.83 -14.40 17.85
N ASN A 531 2.32 -14.91 16.71
CA ASN A 531 3.72 -15.35 16.57
C ASN A 531 4.75 -14.22 16.70
N ILE A 532 4.36 -12.95 16.48
CA ILE A 532 5.24 -11.80 16.70
C ILE A 532 5.05 -11.14 18.08
N GLY A 533 4.32 -11.80 18.98
CA GLY A 533 4.27 -11.46 20.41
C GLY A 533 3.03 -10.71 20.89
N LEU A 534 1.94 -10.68 20.10
CA LEU A 534 0.68 -10.09 20.57
C LEU A 534 -0.11 -11.10 21.42
N SER A 535 -0.64 -10.64 22.54
CA SER A 535 -1.36 -11.46 23.52
C SER A 535 -2.85 -11.55 23.25
N SER A 536 -3.45 -10.54 22.61
CA SER A 536 -4.82 -10.60 22.10
C SER A 536 -5.02 -9.68 20.89
N LEU A 537 -6.11 -9.88 20.16
CA LEU A 537 -6.41 -9.14 18.94
C LEU A 537 -7.89 -8.73 18.87
N THR A 538 -8.16 -7.44 18.68
CA THR A 538 -9.47 -6.97 18.23
C THR A 538 -9.58 -7.18 16.73
N LEU A 539 -10.54 -8.01 16.32
CA LEU A 539 -10.82 -8.28 14.91
C LEU A 539 -11.39 -7.04 14.23
N SER A 540 -11.22 -6.95 12.90
CA SER A 540 -11.78 -5.83 12.16
C SER A 540 -13.31 -5.81 12.24
N PHE A 541 -13.88 -4.65 12.56
CA PHE A 541 -15.32 -4.45 12.56
C PHE A 541 -15.93 -4.37 11.14
N GLU A 542 -15.11 -4.55 10.11
CA GLU A 542 -15.56 -4.76 8.73
C GLU A 542 -16.01 -6.20 8.44
N LEU A 543 -15.76 -7.15 9.35
CA LEU A 543 -16.18 -8.54 9.23
C LEU A 543 -17.65 -8.74 9.61
N ASN A 544 -18.30 -9.74 9.01
CA ASN A 544 -19.60 -10.23 9.47
C ASN A 544 -19.46 -11.34 10.54
N LEU A 545 -20.56 -11.70 11.21
CA LEU A 545 -20.55 -12.72 12.28
C LEU A 545 -20.04 -14.09 11.81
N SER A 546 -20.37 -14.53 10.60
CA SER A 546 -19.85 -15.81 10.06
C SER A 546 -18.34 -15.76 9.88
N GLN A 547 -17.80 -14.66 9.36
CA GLN A 547 -16.36 -14.50 9.19
C GLN A 547 -15.63 -14.40 10.53
N ILE A 548 -16.22 -13.71 11.51
CA ILE A 548 -15.72 -13.67 12.89
C ILE A 548 -15.68 -15.08 13.46
N TYR A 549 -16.75 -15.85 13.30
CA TYR A 549 -16.79 -17.25 13.74
C TYR A 549 -15.64 -18.05 13.13
N ASP A 550 -15.38 -17.88 11.83
CA ASP A 550 -14.33 -18.61 11.12
C ASP A 550 -12.91 -18.31 11.61
N ILE A 551 -12.68 -17.21 12.35
CA ILE A 551 -11.32 -16.77 12.75
C ILE A 551 -11.17 -16.54 14.26
N SER A 552 -12.24 -16.67 15.04
CA SER A 552 -12.19 -16.40 16.48
C SER A 552 -11.40 -17.46 17.26
N SER A 553 -10.80 -17.01 18.35
CA SER A 553 -10.07 -17.77 19.37
C SER A 553 -10.30 -17.13 20.74
N GLN A 554 -9.90 -17.80 21.83
CA GLN A 554 -10.04 -17.26 23.19
C GLN A 554 -9.37 -15.89 23.40
N ASN A 555 -8.39 -15.55 22.57
CA ASN A 555 -7.63 -14.29 22.63
C ASN A 555 -8.00 -13.30 21.52
N THR A 556 -9.12 -13.50 20.83
CA THR A 556 -9.65 -12.51 19.86
C THR A 556 -10.96 -11.94 20.35
N GLY A 557 -11.21 -10.66 20.05
CA GLY A 557 -12.44 -9.98 20.42
C GLY A 557 -12.96 -9.05 19.33
N ILE A 558 -14.09 -8.41 19.61
CA ILE A 558 -14.74 -7.45 18.71
C ILE A 558 -15.08 -6.16 19.46
N ILE A 559 -15.30 -5.08 18.72
CA ILE A 559 -16.00 -3.91 19.28
C ILE A 559 -17.49 -4.23 19.27
N ALA A 560 -18.14 -4.17 20.43
CA ALA A 560 -19.56 -4.50 20.60
C ALA A 560 -20.43 -3.26 20.81
N TYR A 561 -19.86 -2.17 21.34
CA TYR A 561 -20.55 -0.89 21.56
C TYR A 561 -19.68 0.29 21.14
N GLY A 562 -20.34 1.40 20.76
CA GLY A 562 -19.70 2.71 20.64
C GLY A 562 -19.75 3.31 19.24
N ARG A 563 -19.34 4.57 19.11
CA ARG A 563 -19.16 5.18 17.78
C ARG A 563 -17.93 4.55 17.11
N LEU A 564 -18.14 3.83 16.01
CA LEU A 564 -17.02 3.19 15.29
C LEU A 564 -16.08 4.23 14.67
N PRO A 565 -14.75 4.12 14.84
CA PRO A 565 -13.80 5.04 14.24
C PRO A 565 -13.77 4.91 12.71
N PHE A 566 -13.96 6.02 11.98
CA PHE A 566 -14.03 6.03 10.52
C PHE A 566 -12.72 6.36 9.84
N MET A 567 -12.06 7.41 10.31
CA MET A 567 -10.96 8.04 9.60
C MET A 567 -10.08 8.76 10.60
N ILE A 568 -8.77 8.59 10.48
CA ILE A 568 -7.79 9.47 11.11
C ILE A 568 -7.09 10.26 10.01
N MET A 569 -6.92 11.56 10.20
CA MET A 569 -6.39 12.48 9.19
C MET A 569 -5.32 13.40 9.75
N ARG A 570 -4.38 13.79 8.89
CA ARG A 570 -3.31 14.72 9.23
C ARG A 570 -3.76 16.17 9.16
N ASN A 571 -4.63 16.52 8.21
CA ASN A 571 -5.21 17.86 8.13
C ASN A 571 -6.21 18.09 9.26
N CYS A 572 -6.10 19.25 9.93
CA CYS A 572 -7.13 19.71 10.85
C CYS A 572 -8.33 20.25 10.06
N ILE A 573 -9.52 19.77 10.40
CA ILE A 573 -10.80 20.29 9.89
C ILE A 573 -11.61 20.99 10.98
N LYS A 574 -11.19 20.93 12.24
CA LYS A 574 -11.88 21.56 13.38
C LYS A 574 -11.63 23.06 13.42
N LYS A 575 -12.58 23.81 14.00
CA LYS A 575 -12.42 25.24 14.30
C LYS A 575 -11.80 25.45 15.68
N GLU A 576 -12.20 24.64 16.66
CA GLU A 576 -11.75 24.68 18.04
C GLU A 576 -11.14 23.34 18.46
N CYS A 577 -9.90 23.35 18.98
CA CYS A 577 -9.16 22.13 19.31
C CYS A 577 -9.73 21.37 20.51
N HIS A 578 -10.32 22.07 21.48
CA HIS A 578 -10.67 21.50 22.78
C HIS A 578 -12.15 21.14 22.96
N LYS A 579 -12.98 21.32 21.92
CA LYS A 579 -14.41 20.98 21.96
C LYS A 579 -14.74 19.89 20.97
N ASN A 580 -15.73 19.06 21.29
CA ASN A 580 -16.32 18.18 20.30
C ASN A 580 -16.96 19.02 19.19
N GLU A 581 -16.73 18.62 17.95
CA GLU A 581 -17.38 19.22 16.79
C GLU A 581 -18.00 18.13 15.94
N PHE A 582 -19.03 18.48 15.17
CA PHE A 582 -19.71 17.56 14.28
C PHE A 582 -19.52 17.98 12.83
N LEU A 583 -19.30 16.97 11.99
CA LEU A 583 -19.30 17.10 10.54
C LEU A 583 -20.62 16.51 10.03
N THR A 584 -21.49 17.36 9.50
CA THR A 584 -22.81 16.98 8.99
C THR A 584 -22.74 16.69 7.49
N ASP A 585 -23.23 15.54 7.07
CA ASP A 585 -23.34 15.22 5.63
C ASP A 585 -24.64 15.74 4.98
N ARG A 586 -24.81 15.43 3.69
CA ARG A 586 -25.97 15.81 2.88
C ARG A 586 -27.29 15.13 3.31
N ILE A 587 -27.26 14.06 4.09
CA ILE A 587 -28.45 13.39 4.63
C ILE A 587 -28.69 13.73 6.10
N LYS A 588 -28.02 14.78 6.60
CA LYS A 588 -28.13 15.31 7.97
C LYS A 588 -27.67 14.33 9.06
N LYS A 589 -26.70 13.46 8.75
CA LYS A 589 -26.01 12.66 9.77
C LYS A 589 -24.81 13.42 10.31
N ASP A 590 -24.68 13.44 11.64
CA ASP A 590 -23.64 14.17 12.35
C ASP A 590 -22.52 13.23 12.81
N PHE A 591 -21.35 13.38 12.19
CA PHE A 591 -20.16 12.61 12.52
C PHE A 591 -19.32 13.36 13.55
N LEU A 592 -19.08 12.74 14.71
CA LEU A 592 -18.21 13.30 15.75
C LEU A 592 -16.78 13.44 15.22
N VAL A 593 -16.18 14.62 15.41
CA VAL A 593 -14.79 14.93 15.06
C VAL A 593 -14.01 15.30 16.33
N THR A 594 -12.98 14.51 16.64
CA THR A 594 -12.12 14.73 17.80
C THR A 594 -10.69 15.07 17.38
N CYS A 595 -9.93 15.67 18.31
CA CYS A 595 -8.49 15.79 18.18
C CYS A 595 -7.82 14.48 18.62
N SER A 596 -6.80 14.08 17.88
CA SER A 596 -5.94 12.94 18.20
C SER A 596 -4.50 13.42 18.37
N PHE A 597 -3.65 12.58 18.95
CA PHE A 597 -2.25 12.88 19.22
C PHE A 597 -1.51 13.37 17.98
N GLY A 598 -0.60 14.35 18.15
CA GLY A 598 0.18 14.95 17.07
C GLY A 598 -0.61 15.89 16.15
N CYS A 599 -1.57 16.64 16.70
CA CYS A 599 -2.43 17.59 15.95
C CYS A 599 -3.20 16.93 14.79
N ARG A 600 -3.66 15.70 14.99
CA ARG A 600 -4.48 14.95 14.02
C ARG A 600 -5.96 15.09 14.36
N ASN A 601 -6.83 14.79 13.39
CA ASN A 601 -8.26 14.68 13.66
C ASN A 601 -8.75 13.25 13.42
N GLU A 602 -9.76 12.83 14.16
CA GLU A 602 -10.43 11.55 13.98
C GLU A 602 -11.93 11.76 13.82
N ILE A 603 -12.53 11.06 12.86
CA ILE A 603 -13.97 11.05 12.62
C ILE A 603 -14.54 9.73 13.09
N PHE A 604 -15.67 9.78 13.78
CA PHE A 604 -16.41 8.62 14.26
C PHE A 604 -17.77 8.52 13.57
N ASN A 605 -18.35 7.32 13.58
CA ASN A 605 -19.69 7.09 13.07
C ASN A 605 -20.73 7.98 13.77
N ALA A 606 -21.75 8.39 13.02
CA ALA A 606 -22.89 9.13 13.53
C ALA A 606 -23.77 8.26 14.45
N ASP A 607 -23.98 7.00 14.06
CA ASP A 607 -24.78 6.06 14.86
C ASP A 607 -23.87 5.23 15.79
N LYS A 608 -24.34 4.95 17.01
CA LYS A 608 -23.60 4.11 17.97
C LYS A 608 -23.81 2.63 17.63
N LEU A 609 -22.73 1.86 17.59
CA LEU A 609 -22.83 0.41 17.50
C LEU A 609 -23.53 -0.12 18.76
N TRP A 610 -24.48 -1.02 18.57
CA TRP A 610 -25.15 -1.70 19.66
C TRP A 610 -25.40 -3.17 19.31
N LEU A 611 -25.02 -4.10 20.18
CA LEU A 611 -25.08 -5.55 19.93
C LEU A 611 -25.73 -6.41 21.04
N THR A 612 -26.08 -5.87 22.22
CA THR A 612 -26.55 -6.69 23.37
C THR A 612 -27.75 -7.59 23.09
N ASP A 613 -28.66 -7.18 22.22
CA ASP A 613 -29.90 -7.92 21.92
C ASP A 613 -29.73 -8.97 20.83
N LYS A 614 -28.48 -9.31 20.45
CA LYS A 614 -28.17 -10.21 19.34
C LYS A 614 -27.40 -11.44 19.83
N GLN A 615 -27.63 -12.55 19.13
CA GLN A 615 -26.76 -13.71 19.26
C GLN A 615 -25.43 -13.41 18.55
N LEU A 616 -24.38 -13.29 19.35
CA LEU A 616 -23.04 -13.00 18.85
C LEU A 616 -22.27 -14.27 18.54
N SER A 617 -21.31 -14.15 17.62
CA SER A 617 -20.34 -15.21 17.40
C SER A 617 -19.49 -15.38 18.65
N PRO A 618 -19.13 -16.62 19.04
CA PRO A 618 -18.27 -16.85 20.18
C PRO A 618 -16.93 -16.14 19.94
N VAL A 619 -16.65 -15.16 20.81
CA VAL A 619 -15.41 -14.37 20.86
C VAL A 619 -14.83 -14.43 22.27
N GLY A 620 -13.52 -14.27 22.39
CA GLY A 620 -12.85 -14.26 23.69
C GLY A 620 -13.19 -13.03 24.53
N PHE A 621 -13.40 -11.89 23.89
CA PHE A 621 -13.83 -10.66 24.57
C PHE A 621 -14.68 -9.74 23.68
N GLU A 622 -15.51 -8.94 24.34
CA GLU A 622 -16.28 -7.84 23.73
C GLU A 622 -15.79 -6.52 24.32
N ARG A 623 -15.38 -5.59 23.45
CA ARG A 623 -14.92 -4.27 23.86
C ARG A 623 -16.03 -3.23 23.67
N LEU A 624 -16.31 -2.49 24.73
CA LEU A 624 -17.23 -1.36 24.75
C LEU A 624 -16.43 -0.06 24.61
N LEU A 625 -16.61 0.66 23.50
CA LEU A 625 -15.88 1.89 23.20
C LEU A 625 -16.75 3.11 23.55
N PHE A 626 -16.31 3.90 24.53
CA PHE A 626 -16.98 5.11 24.98
C PHE A 626 -16.22 6.35 24.49
N THR A 627 -16.93 7.23 23.79
CA THR A 627 -16.40 8.44 23.15
C THR A 627 -16.89 9.70 23.86
N ASP A 628 -18.17 10.01 23.73
CA ASP A 628 -18.82 11.25 24.12
C ASP A 628 -19.90 11.05 25.19
N GLU A 629 -20.01 9.82 25.73
CA GLU A 629 -20.92 9.48 26.83
C GLU A 629 -20.49 10.11 28.16
N SER A 630 -21.48 10.54 28.93
CA SER A 630 -21.40 10.89 30.35
C SER A 630 -21.24 9.64 31.24
N PRO A 631 -20.73 9.77 32.48
CA PRO A 631 -20.60 8.64 33.40
C PRO A 631 -21.92 7.89 33.65
N GLU A 632 -23.05 8.60 33.66
CA GLU A 632 -24.39 8.05 33.80
C GLU A 632 -24.77 7.18 32.58
N GLU A 633 -24.59 7.71 31.37
CA GLU A 633 -24.84 6.94 30.14
C GLU A 633 -23.93 5.72 30.04
N VAL A 634 -22.66 5.85 30.44
CA VAL A 634 -21.74 4.72 30.51
C VAL A 634 -22.27 3.65 31.45
N ARG A 635 -22.74 4.03 32.66
CA ARG A 635 -23.29 3.10 33.64
C ARG A 635 -24.46 2.32 33.05
N ASP A 636 -25.38 3.00 32.37
CA ASP A 636 -26.55 2.37 31.74
C ASP A 636 -26.14 1.37 30.66
N VAL A 637 -25.16 1.73 29.82
CA VAL A 637 -24.63 0.83 28.80
C VAL A 637 -23.96 -0.39 29.43
N LEU A 638 -23.11 -0.20 30.45
CA LEU A 638 -22.48 -1.31 31.15
C LEU A 638 -23.53 -2.25 31.76
N ASP A 639 -24.57 -1.70 32.39
CA ASP A 639 -25.63 -2.51 32.97
C ASP A 639 -26.43 -3.28 31.90
N ALA A 640 -26.60 -2.71 30.71
CA ALA A 640 -27.25 -3.39 29.59
C ALA A 640 -26.42 -4.56 29.06
N TYR A 641 -25.10 -4.39 28.88
CA TYR A 641 -24.21 -5.45 28.36
C TYR A 641 -23.93 -6.53 29.40
N ILE A 642 -23.74 -6.16 30.66
CA ILE A 642 -23.30 -7.07 31.71
C ILE A 642 -24.49 -7.76 32.39
N TYR A 643 -25.58 -7.02 32.66
CA TYR A 643 -26.72 -7.53 33.43
C TYR A 643 -28.02 -7.66 32.61
N GLY A 644 -27.98 -7.34 31.31
CA GLY A 644 -29.16 -7.46 30.44
C GLY A 644 -30.26 -6.43 30.72
N LYS A 645 -29.94 -5.30 31.37
CA LYS A 645 -30.92 -4.23 31.60
C LYS A 645 -31.41 -3.64 30.28
N ASN A 646 -32.69 -3.32 30.22
CA ASN A 646 -33.26 -2.61 29.08
C ASN A 646 -32.97 -1.12 29.20
N VAL A 647 -32.45 -0.52 28.13
CA VAL A 647 -32.05 0.89 28.06
C VAL A 647 -32.60 1.44 26.76
N ASP A 648 -33.11 2.68 26.78
CA ASP A 648 -33.59 3.37 25.58
C ASP A 648 -32.42 3.63 24.61
N ARG A 649 -32.68 3.46 23.31
CA ARG A 649 -31.66 3.43 22.26
C ARG A 649 -32.10 4.30 21.11
N GLN A 650 -31.49 5.47 21.00
CA GLN A 650 -31.63 6.32 19.84
C GLN A 650 -30.39 6.18 18.95
N GLU A 651 -30.59 6.26 17.63
CA GLU A 651 -29.50 6.36 16.65
C GLU A 651 -28.46 5.23 16.74
N ILE A 652 -28.94 3.97 16.75
CA ILE A 652 -28.06 2.78 16.78
C ILE A 652 -27.81 2.19 15.39
N THR A 653 -26.66 1.53 15.26
CA THR A 653 -26.32 0.67 14.12
C THR A 653 -25.88 -0.72 14.58
N ARG A 654 -26.00 -1.71 13.69
CA ARG A 654 -25.45 -3.07 13.88
C ARG A 654 -24.12 -3.27 13.19
N GLY A 655 -23.58 -2.20 12.58
CA GLY A 655 -22.37 -2.26 11.78
C GLY A 655 -22.50 -3.24 10.61
N LEU A 656 -21.41 -3.94 10.29
CA LEU A 656 -21.37 -4.97 9.25
C LEU A 656 -21.59 -6.38 9.78
N TYR A 657 -21.67 -6.55 11.11
CA TYR A 657 -21.78 -7.86 11.75
C TYR A 657 -22.97 -8.68 11.24
N GLN A 658 -24.11 -8.04 10.95
CA GLN A 658 -25.32 -8.73 10.50
C GLN A 658 -25.58 -8.70 8.99
N LYS A 659 -24.72 -8.06 8.21
CA LYS A 659 -24.92 -8.03 6.75
C LYS A 659 -24.46 -9.36 6.15
N LYS A 660 -25.30 -9.94 5.29
CA LYS A 660 -24.86 -10.95 4.32
C LYS A 660 -24.05 -10.19 3.25
N VAL A 661 -22.76 -9.99 3.52
CA VAL A 661 -21.81 -9.32 2.60
C VAL A 661 -21.20 -10.33 1.66
#